data_AF-A0A1F7J7V6-F1
#
_entry.id   AF-A0A1F7J7V6-F1
#
_cell.length_a   1.000
_cell.length_b   1.000
_cell.length_c   1.000
_cell.angle_alpha   90.00
_cell.angle_beta   90.00
_cell.angle_gamma   90.00
#
_symmetry.space_group_name_H-M   'P 1'
#
loop_
_entity.id
_entity.type
_entity.pdbx_description
1 polymer ?
#
loop_
_entity_poly.entity_id
_entity_poly.type
_entity_poly.pdbx_seq_one_letter_code
_entity_poly.pdbx_strand_id
1 'polypeptide(L)'
;MKLHEIPIESLPKTAARTVSLLHTLGVHTYQDLIDYFPYRYEDYRPIVLLYNLSNYVHSDDGDQLNESLISKGKITIRVAVDHFDSLRTRRGITIQKVRISDSSSSYILTLFNQPYLRQTFRVGTSIQLSGTVRLNQGEPFFNMEEYDECTEGDTALHTGRLVAIYPQKRGISSRTIREKIALVLGAYPDFIPQFLPEAIQKKFQLVASSFAYTQIHFPDNTDSIVQARQRKAFEEFFCAQLSCLLIKQEWQRDQVPFMMDVQSRRKPLALLIKKLPFILTRDQSQCLDQVLDDLQRPTPMNRLLQGDVGSGKTIIALLASYVMHLHGLQTLIMAPTDILAQQHYKHFCDIFALLPKWNPKVSLYTRQSKDDTRSAHIIIGTHALIGKASEFKNVGLVVVDEQHKFGVAQRAALKDKGLVPHMLSMTATPIPRTVLLTLYGELDTSVIKEKPVGRLSIKTYPVPPQKRHDAYAWIEKEILTNTSQAFIVCPLIELSDAETLQDVKAATVEYERLSHDVFPHLKLGLIHGRMKKDEKDMVMHQFKESKLNILVSTSVVEVGIDIPRATVIVIEAAERFGMAQLHQLRGRVGRSDKQSYCLLFSESASVKILNRLRLFSKTHDGFALAEFDLKNRGGGNIFGTQQHGMSTFKVAQWTDTDMIKKTQIAAEEFIHKHSSLDSHPELKRQLDIYRIKAIAPN
;
A
#
# COMPACT_ATOMS: atom_id res chain seq x y z
N MET A 1 24.05 -26.56 -8.08
CA MET A 1 23.63 -25.49 -9.00
C MET A 1 22.43 -24.81 -8.37
N LYS A 2 22.43 -23.51 -8.11
CA LYS A 2 21.31 -22.87 -7.39
C LYS A 2 20.31 -22.26 -8.37
N LEU A 3 19.01 -22.40 -8.12
CA LEU A 3 17.96 -21.95 -9.07
C LEU A 3 18.01 -20.45 -9.40
N HIS A 4 18.55 -19.62 -8.50
CA HIS A 4 18.69 -18.18 -8.72
C HIS A 4 19.91 -17.80 -9.57
N GLU A 5 20.83 -18.72 -9.83
CA GLU A 5 21.98 -18.50 -10.71
C GLU A 5 21.69 -18.96 -12.14
N ILE A 6 20.61 -19.73 -12.34
CA ILE A 6 20.24 -20.29 -13.64
C ILE A 6 19.39 -19.26 -14.39
N PRO A 7 19.89 -18.72 -15.52
CA PRO A 7 19.18 -17.73 -16.31
C PRO A 7 17.93 -18.35 -16.98
N ILE A 8 16.86 -17.57 -17.11
CA ILE A 8 15.60 -18.03 -17.71
C ILE A 8 15.77 -18.46 -19.18
N GLU A 9 16.81 -17.94 -19.84
CA GLU A 9 17.25 -18.27 -21.20
C GLU A 9 17.59 -19.75 -21.37
N SER A 10 18.04 -20.44 -20.31
CA SER A 10 18.36 -21.87 -20.39
C SER A 10 17.13 -22.78 -20.32
N LEU A 11 15.92 -22.23 -20.21
CA LEU A 11 14.69 -23.02 -20.13
C LEU A 11 14.51 -23.91 -21.36
N PRO A 12 14.41 -25.24 -21.18
CA PRO A 12 14.21 -26.14 -22.31
C PRO A 12 12.88 -25.86 -23.03
N LYS A 13 12.89 -26.08 -24.36
CA LYS A 13 11.72 -25.95 -25.24
C LYS A 13 11.05 -24.56 -25.15
N THR A 14 11.83 -23.48 -25.01
CA THR A 14 11.31 -22.12 -24.86
C THR A 14 11.82 -21.21 -25.98
N ALA A 15 10.91 -20.58 -26.70
CA ALA A 15 11.27 -19.65 -27.77
C ALA A 15 11.80 -18.33 -27.20
N ALA A 16 12.71 -17.66 -27.92
CA ALA A 16 13.27 -16.36 -27.52
C ALA A 16 12.20 -15.29 -27.24
N ARG A 17 11.07 -15.33 -28.00
CA ARG A 17 9.92 -14.46 -27.75
C ARG A 17 9.28 -14.68 -26.38
N THR A 18 9.15 -15.94 -25.96
CA THR A 18 8.60 -16.30 -24.64
C THR A 18 9.54 -15.85 -23.52
N VAL A 19 10.84 -16.02 -23.71
CA VAL A 19 11.87 -15.51 -22.78
C VAL A 19 11.76 -13.98 -22.62
N SER A 20 11.68 -13.24 -23.73
CA SER A 20 11.46 -11.79 -23.70
C SER A 20 10.20 -11.40 -22.93
N LEU A 21 9.09 -12.12 -23.12
CA LEU A 21 7.85 -11.89 -22.38
C LEU A 21 7.99 -12.18 -20.87
N LEU A 22 8.72 -13.24 -20.49
CA LEU A 22 9.02 -13.53 -19.09
C LEU A 22 9.84 -12.41 -18.43
N HIS A 23 10.82 -11.83 -19.13
CA HIS A 23 11.52 -10.65 -18.62
C HIS A 23 10.59 -9.45 -18.41
N THR A 24 9.59 -9.23 -19.27
CA THR A 24 8.59 -8.16 -19.04
C THR A 24 7.72 -8.42 -17.81
N LEU A 25 7.65 -9.66 -17.33
CA LEU A 25 7.00 -10.03 -16.06
C LEU A 25 7.94 -9.91 -14.85
N GLY A 26 9.20 -9.53 -15.05
CA GLY A 26 10.23 -9.50 -14.01
C GLY A 26 10.81 -10.88 -13.68
N VAL A 27 10.63 -11.86 -14.56
CA VAL A 27 11.15 -13.23 -14.39
C VAL A 27 12.47 -13.35 -15.16
N HIS A 28 13.59 -13.43 -14.44
CA HIS A 28 14.94 -13.49 -15.03
C HIS A 28 15.66 -14.81 -14.75
N THR A 29 15.27 -15.52 -13.69
CA THR A 29 15.91 -16.76 -13.25
C THR A 29 14.88 -17.87 -13.02
N TYR A 30 15.34 -19.12 -12.86
CA TYR A 30 14.44 -20.22 -12.52
C TYR A 30 13.75 -20.01 -11.17
N GLN A 31 14.45 -19.39 -10.21
CA GLN A 31 13.86 -19.00 -8.93
C GLN A 31 12.71 -17.99 -9.12
N ASP A 32 12.89 -16.97 -9.97
CA ASP A 32 11.84 -15.97 -10.23
C ASP A 32 10.59 -16.61 -10.84
N LEU A 33 10.77 -17.65 -11.67
CA LEU A 33 9.68 -18.37 -12.32
C LEU A 33 8.84 -19.16 -11.32
N ILE A 34 9.48 -19.89 -10.40
CA ILE A 34 8.77 -20.63 -9.34
C ILE A 34 8.24 -19.70 -8.24
N ASP A 35 8.78 -18.48 -8.12
CA ASP A 35 8.21 -17.46 -7.25
C ASP A 35 7.13 -16.61 -7.96
N TYR A 36 6.67 -17.02 -9.15
CA TYR A 36 5.56 -16.41 -9.88
C TYR A 36 4.24 -17.09 -9.50
N PHE A 37 3.64 -16.67 -8.40
CA PHE A 37 2.51 -17.38 -7.78
C PHE A 37 1.14 -17.12 -8.47
N PRO A 38 0.21 -18.10 -8.39
CA PRO A 38 -1.13 -17.93 -8.92
C PRO A 38 -2.00 -17.05 -8.01
N TYR A 39 -2.96 -16.35 -8.62
CA TYR A 39 -3.95 -15.54 -7.90
C TYR A 39 -5.28 -16.28 -7.66
N ARG A 40 -5.54 -17.35 -8.43
CA ARG A 40 -6.77 -18.16 -8.36
C ARG A 40 -6.49 -19.60 -8.80
N TYR A 41 -7.39 -20.52 -8.42
CA TYR A 41 -7.44 -21.89 -8.91
C TYR A 41 -8.78 -22.21 -9.55
N GLU A 42 -8.76 -22.99 -10.62
CA GLU A 42 -9.93 -23.53 -11.30
C GLU A 42 -10.09 -25.00 -10.91
N ASP A 43 -11.26 -25.40 -10.44
CA ASP A 43 -11.54 -26.78 -10.07
C ASP A 43 -12.03 -27.59 -11.27
N TYR A 44 -11.11 -28.29 -11.93
CA TYR A 44 -11.40 -29.20 -13.03
C TYR A 44 -11.39 -30.68 -12.59
N ARG A 45 -11.36 -30.99 -11.29
CA ARG A 45 -11.34 -32.37 -10.79
C ARG A 45 -12.55 -33.22 -11.20
N PRO A 46 -13.79 -32.70 -11.32
CA PRO A 46 -14.93 -33.53 -11.69
C PRO A 46 -14.76 -34.08 -13.12
N ILE A 47 -14.51 -35.38 -13.24
CA ILE A 47 -14.46 -36.07 -14.54
C ILE A 47 -15.85 -36.65 -14.81
N VAL A 48 -16.43 -36.29 -15.94
CA VAL A 48 -17.79 -36.69 -16.33
C VAL A 48 -17.79 -37.38 -17.69
N LEU A 49 -18.76 -38.28 -17.89
CA LEU A 49 -19.05 -38.88 -19.19
C LEU A 49 -19.90 -37.94 -20.05
N LEU A 50 -19.75 -38.02 -21.37
CA LEU A 50 -20.45 -37.20 -22.35
C LEU A 50 -21.97 -37.32 -22.21
N TYR A 51 -22.48 -38.52 -21.92
CA TYR A 51 -23.92 -38.74 -21.67
C TYR A 51 -24.51 -37.86 -20.57
N ASN A 52 -23.70 -37.48 -19.56
CA ASN A 52 -24.15 -36.70 -18.41
C ASN A 52 -23.98 -35.19 -18.59
N LEU A 53 -23.50 -34.69 -19.74
CA LEU A 53 -23.21 -33.26 -19.93
C LEU A 53 -24.41 -32.35 -19.63
N SER A 54 -25.64 -32.77 -19.97
CA SER A 54 -26.87 -32.04 -19.70
C SER A 54 -27.14 -31.81 -18.21
N ASN A 55 -26.63 -32.67 -17.33
CA ASN A 55 -26.81 -32.54 -15.87
C ASN A 55 -25.91 -31.48 -15.25
N TYR A 56 -24.91 -30.98 -16.00
CA TYR A 56 -23.92 -30.01 -15.54
C TYR A 56 -24.06 -28.64 -16.23
N VAL A 57 -25.24 -28.35 -16.79
CA VAL A 57 -25.56 -27.05 -17.38
C VAL A 57 -25.45 -25.98 -16.30
N HIS A 58 -24.55 -25.01 -16.51
CA HIS A 58 -24.47 -23.83 -15.67
C HIS A 58 -25.64 -22.90 -15.96
N SER A 59 -26.42 -22.57 -14.93
CA SER A 59 -27.34 -21.46 -14.95
C SER A 59 -26.53 -20.16 -14.99
N ASP A 60 -26.76 -19.31 -16.00
CA ASP A 60 -26.17 -17.96 -16.13
C ASP A 60 -26.59 -16.98 -15.02
N ASP A 61 -27.32 -17.46 -13.99
CA ASP A 61 -27.70 -16.70 -12.81
C ASP A 61 -26.47 -16.39 -11.93
N GLY A 62 -25.76 -15.36 -12.33
CA GLY A 62 -25.30 -14.35 -11.39
C GLY A 62 -24.23 -14.77 -10.39
N ASP A 63 -23.28 -15.63 -10.76
CA ASP A 63 -22.00 -15.67 -10.05
C ASP A 63 -21.15 -14.45 -10.48
N GLN A 64 -21.67 -13.29 -10.08
CA GLN A 64 -20.94 -12.04 -10.02
C GLN A 64 -19.65 -12.31 -9.25
N LEU A 65 -18.51 -12.26 -9.94
CA LEU A 65 -17.25 -11.69 -9.41
C LEU A 65 -16.90 -12.09 -7.95
N ASN A 66 -17.23 -13.30 -7.53
CA ASN A 66 -16.95 -13.72 -6.17
C ASN A 66 -15.45 -13.99 -6.11
N GLU A 67 -14.78 -13.19 -5.28
CA GLU A 67 -13.37 -13.22 -4.87
C GLU A 67 -12.95 -14.55 -4.20
N SER A 68 -13.57 -15.68 -4.57
CA SER A 68 -13.23 -17.01 -4.11
C SER A 68 -11.93 -17.47 -4.78
N LEU A 69 -10.99 -17.91 -3.95
CA LEU A 69 -9.70 -18.47 -4.34
C LEU A 69 -9.84 -19.66 -5.30
N ILE A 70 -10.98 -20.37 -5.26
CA ILE A 70 -11.29 -21.52 -6.12
C ILE A 70 -12.59 -21.25 -6.87
N SER A 71 -12.54 -21.33 -8.20
CA SER A 71 -13.73 -21.41 -9.04
C SER A 71 -14.26 -22.83 -9.08
N LYS A 72 -15.55 -23.00 -8.82
CA LYS A 72 -16.24 -24.28 -8.95
C LYS A 72 -17.11 -24.29 -10.21
N GLY A 73 -17.68 -25.46 -10.50
CA GLY A 73 -18.62 -25.65 -11.60
C GLY A 73 -18.00 -26.22 -12.86
N LYS A 74 -16.68 -26.14 -13.04
CA LYS A 74 -16.04 -26.64 -14.24
C LYS A 74 -15.93 -28.16 -14.22
N ILE A 75 -16.02 -28.77 -15.39
CA ILE A 75 -15.97 -30.23 -15.55
C ILE A 75 -14.86 -30.60 -16.53
N THR A 76 -14.44 -31.86 -16.45
CA THR A 76 -13.47 -32.48 -17.34
C THR A 76 -14.08 -33.69 -18.02
N ILE A 77 -13.82 -33.84 -19.31
CA ILE A 77 -14.21 -35.01 -20.10
C ILE A 77 -12.96 -35.67 -20.68
N ARG A 78 -12.94 -37.00 -20.74
CA ARG A 78 -11.89 -37.79 -21.41
C ARG A 78 -12.51 -38.44 -22.63
N VAL A 79 -11.99 -38.12 -23.80
CA VAL A 79 -12.63 -38.47 -25.08
C VAL A 79 -11.59 -38.87 -26.12
N ALA A 80 -11.97 -39.73 -27.05
CA ALA A 80 -11.22 -40.00 -28.27
C ALA A 80 -11.64 -39.02 -29.37
N VAL A 81 -10.69 -38.62 -30.22
CA VAL A 81 -10.98 -37.79 -31.40
C VAL A 81 -11.32 -38.69 -32.58
N ASP A 82 -12.56 -38.67 -33.03
CA ASP A 82 -13.04 -39.48 -34.16
C ASP A 82 -12.84 -38.76 -35.49
N HIS A 83 -13.07 -37.46 -35.52
CA HIS A 83 -13.02 -36.66 -36.74
C HIS A 83 -12.74 -35.18 -36.47
N PHE A 84 -12.05 -34.50 -37.39
CA PHE A 84 -11.75 -33.07 -37.30
C PHE A 84 -12.03 -32.38 -38.63
N ASP A 85 -13.08 -31.58 -38.67
CA ASP A 85 -13.47 -30.75 -39.81
C ASP A 85 -13.16 -29.27 -39.59
N SER A 86 -12.83 -28.56 -40.67
CA SER A 86 -12.67 -27.11 -40.64
C SER A 86 -13.54 -26.45 -41.70
N LEU A 87 -14.43 -25.57 -41.25
CA LEU A 87 -15.33 -24.79 -42.07
C LEU A 87 -14.91 -23.32 -42.01
N ARG A 88 -14.84 -22.65 -43.16
CA ARG A 88 -14.62 -21.21 -43.23
C ARG A 88 -15.92 -20.53 -43.59
N THR A 89 -16.41 -19.65 -42.72
CA THR A 89 -17.66 -18.93 -42.95
C THR A 89 -17.48 -17.80 -43.97
N ARG A 90 -18.56 -17.37 -44.63
CA ARG A 90 -18.56 -16.23 -45.57
C ARG A 90 -18.06 -14.91 -44.95
N ARG A 91 -18.10 -14.78 -43.62
CA ARG A 91 -17.60 -13.62 -42.85
C ARG A 91 -16.13 -13.76 -42.41
N GLY A 92 -15.40 -14.77 -42.90
CA GLY A 92 -13.97 -14.96 -42.64
C GLY A 92 -13.63 -15.68 -41.33
N ILE A 93 -14.60 -16.01 -40.47
CA ILE A 93 -14.39 -16.78 -39.24
C ILE A 93 -14.19 -18.26 -39.59
N THR A 94 -13.15 -18.88 -39.02
CA THR A 94 -12.94 -20.33 -39.12
C THR A 94 -13.62 -21.04 -37.96
N ILE A 95 -14.42 -22.06 -38.25
CA ILE A 95 -15.10 -22.90 -37.27
C ILE A 95 -14.54 -24.30 -37.43
N GLN A 96 -13.98 -24.86 -36.36
CA GLN A 96 -13.54 -26.25 -36.35
C GLN A 96 -14.60 -27.09 -35.65
N LYS A 97 -15.03 -28.19 -36.29
CA LYS A 97 -15.96 -29.17 -35.71
C LYS A 97 -15.20 -30.45 -35.46
N VAL A 98 -15.09 -30.84 -34.20
CA VAL A 98 -14.36 -32.02 -33.77
C VAL A 98 -15.36 -33.02 -33.22
N ARG A 99 -15.51 -34.16 -33.89
CA ARG A 99 -16.31 -35.27 -33.35
C ARG A 99 -15.47 -35.99 -32.32
N ILE A 100 -15.96 -36.01 -31.09
CA ILE A 100 -15.33 -36.65 -29.96
C ILE A 100 -16.28 -37.72 -29.41
N SER A 101 -15.73 -38.83 -28.92
CA SER A 101 -16.51 -39.91 -28.33
C SER A 101 -15.88 -40.41 -27.03
N ASP A 102 -16.70 -40.92 -26.13
CA ASP A 102 -16.27 -41.73 -25.00
C ASP A 102 -17.00 -43.08 -25.03
N SER A 103 -16.87 -43.89 -23.98
CA SER A 103 -17.56 -45.18 -23.89
C SER A 103 -19.09 -45.07 -23.81
N SER A 104 -19.64 -43.85 -23.67
CA SER A 104 -21.07 -43.60 -23.46
C SER A 104 -21.76 -42.99 -24.68
N SER A 105 -21.19 -41.95 -25.31
CA SER A 105 -21.82 -41.25 -26.42
C SER A 105 -20.81 -40.49 -27.29
N SER A 106 -21.28 -39.90 -28.38
CA SER A 106 -20.49 -39.02 -29.25
C SER A 106 -21.01 -37.58 -29.18
N TYR A 107 -20.12 -36.61 -29.18
CA TYR A 107 -20.41 -35.18 -29.13
C TYR A 107 -19.64 -34.42 -30.22
N ILE A 108 -20.22 -33.34 -30.75
CA ILE A 108 -19.53 -32.47 -31.73
C ILE A 108 -19.06 -31.22 -31.00
N LEU A 109 -17.78 -31.17 -30.68
CA LEU A 109 -17.13 -29.99 -30.12
C LEU A 109 -16.95 -28.94 -31.22
N THR A 110 -17.47 -27.73 -30.98
CA THR A 110 -17.33 -26.60 -31.90
C THR A 110 -16.34 -25.59 -31.36
N LEU A 111 -15.25 -25.37 -32.10
CA LEU A 111 -14.19 -24.43 -31.75
C LEU A 111 -14.22 -23.26 -32.71
N PHE A 112 -14.12 -22.05 -32.18
CA PHE A 112 -14.17 -20.82 -32.97
C PHE A 112 -12.77 -20.23 -33.10
N ASN A 113 -12.29 -20.10 -34.32
CA ASN A 113 -11.03 -19.46 -34.68
C ASN A 113 -9.79 -20.10 -34.03
N GLN A 114 -9.78 -21.42 -33.85
CA GLN A 114 -8.67 -22.17 -33.26
C GLN A 114 -8.12 -23.25 -34.22
N PRO A 115 -7.63 -22.87 -35.42
CA PRO A 115 -7.16 -23.84 -36.41
C PRO A 115 -5.89 -24.59 -35.99
N TYR A 116 -5.12 -24.02 -35.04
CA TYR A 116 -3.88 -24.63 -34.53
C TYR A 116 -4.12 -25.97 -33.80
N LEU A 117 -5.31 -26.16 -33.22
CA LEU A 117 -5.66 -27.39 -32.48
C LEU A 117 -5.72 -28.64 -33.35
N ARG A 118 -5.77 -28.49 -34.68
CA ARG A 118 -5.71 -29.63 -35.61
C ARG A 118 -4.42 -30.45 -35.46
N GLN A 119 -3.31 -29.83 -35.05
CA GLN A 119 -2.04 -30.53 -34.85
C GLN A 119 -2.03 -31.39 -33.58
N THR A 120 -2.81 -30.98 -32.57
CA THR A 120 -2.95 -31.61 -31.25
C THR A 120 -4.08 -32.64 -31.25
N PHE A 121 -5.26 -32.29 -31.76
CA PHE A 121 -6.44 -33.16 -31.81
C PHE A 121 -6.38 -34.07 -33.05
N ARG A 122 -5.42 -34.99 -33.05
CA ARG A 122 -5.25 -35.96 -34.13
C ARG A 122 -6.29 -37.06 -34.01
N VAL A 123 -6.87 -37.46 -35.13
CA VAL A 123 -7.83 -38.56 -35.18
C VAL A 123 -7.20 -39.84 -34.61
N GLY A 124 -7.93 -40.53 -33.74
CA GLY A 124 -7.49 -41.73 -33.03
C GLY A 124 -6.73 -41.49 -31.73
N THR A 125 -6.48 -40.22 -31.35
CA THR A 125 -5.84 -39.89 -30.06
C THR A 125 -6.88 -39.66 -28.97
N SER A 126 -6.53 -40.05 -27.73
CA SER A 126 -7.31 -39.71 -26.55
C SER A 126 -6.86 -38.35 -26.00
N ILE A 127 -7.82 -37.51 -25.67
CA ILE A 127 -7.60 -36.16 -25.12
C ILE A 127 -8.46 -35.94 -23.88
N GLN A 128 -8.01 -35.03 -23.02
CA GLN A 128 -8.76 -34.56 -21.87
C GLN A 128 -9.12 -33.09 -22.10
N LEU A 129 -10.40 -32.76 -21.95
CA LEU A 129 -10.93 -31.41 -22.17
C LEU A 129 -11.59 -30.92 -20.90
N SER A 130 -11.28 -29.69 -20.50
CA SER A 130 -11.87 -29.05 -19.33
C SER A 130 -12.58 -27.76 -19.71
N GLY A 131 -13.73 -27.50 -19.10
CA GLY A 131 -14.54 -26.35 -19.47
C GLY A 131 -15.86 -26.24 -18.73
N THR A 132 -16.74 -25.42 -19.29
CA THR A 132 -18.09 -25.16 -18.76
C THR A 132 -19.14 -25.63 -19.76
N VAL A 133 -20.26 -26.15 -19.26
CA VAL A 133 -21.42 -26.48 -20.11
C VAL A 133 -22.42 -25.35 -20.01
N ARG A 134 -22.80 -24.78 -21.15
CA ARG A 134 -23.82 -23.74 -21.27
C ARG A 134 -24.96 -24.23 -22.15
N LEU A 135 -26.10 -23.55 -22.14
CA LEU A 135 -27.15 -23.80 -23.13
C LEU A 135 -26.94 -22.89 -24.33
N ASN A 136 -26.94 -23.48 -25.53
CA ASN A 136 -27.02 -22.74 -26.78
C ASN A 136 -28.26 -23.21 -27.53
N GLN A 137 -29.24 -22.34 -27.70
CA GLN A 137 -30.55 -22.66 -28.32
C GLN A 137 -31.28 -23.86 -27.68
N GLY A 138 -31.12 -24.05 -26.36
CA GLY A 138 -31.75 -25.13 -25.60
C GLY A 138 -30.95 -26.44 -25.58
N GLU A 139 -29.83 -26.53 -26.31
CA GLU A 139 -28.96 -27.71 -26.31
C GLU A 139 -27.68 -27.48 -25.48
N PRO A 140 -27.14 -28.52 -24.80
CA PRO A 140 -25.87 -28.43 -24.09
C PRO A 140 -24.68 -28.12 -25.03
N PHE A 141 -24.06 -26.98 -24.79
CA PHE A 141 -22.85 -26.50 -25.46
C PHE A 141 -21.66 -26.57 -24.50
N PHE A 142 -20.69 -27.43 -24.80
CA PHE A 142 -19.44 -27.51 -24.05
C PHE A 142 -18.46 -26.43 -24.51
N ASN A 143 -18.25 -25.42 -23.66
CA ASN A 143 -17.26 -24.38 -23.88
C ASN A 143 -15.90 -24.85 -23.34
N MET A 144 -15.03 -25.31 -24.23
CA MET A 144 -13.68 -25.77 -23.90
C MET A 144 -12.80 -24.58 -23.47
N GLU A 145 -12.18 -24.69 -22.30
CA GLU A 145 -11.26 -23.70 -21.76
C GLU A 145 -9.81 -24.19 -21.75
N GLU A 146 -9.60 -25.46 -21.36
CA GLU A 146 -8.28 -26.09 -21.26
C GLU A 146 -8.32 -27.51 -21.86
N TYR A 147 -7.15 -28.00 -22.28
CA TYR A 147 -7.01 -29.33 -22.87
C TYR A 147 -5.62 -29.93 -22.60
N ASP A 148 -5.56 -31.25 -22.50
CA ASP A 148 -4.34 -32.06 -22.47
C ASP A 148 -4.46 -33.25 -23.44
N GLU A 149 -3.34 -33.69 -24.00
CA GLU A 149 -3.27 -34.98 -24.67
C GLU A 149 -3.15 -36.10 -23.61
N CYS A 150 -3.94 -37.16 -23.72
CA CYS A 150 -3.83 -38.32 -22.85
C CYS A 150 -2.79 -39.28 -23.46
N THR A 151 -1.53 -39.14 -23.06
CA THR A 151 -0.49 -40.13 -23.36
C THR A 151 -0.27 -41.05 -22.17
N GLU A 152 -0.02 -42.34 -22.43
CA GLU A 152 0.20 -43.32 -21.37
C GLU A 152 1.43 -42.92 -20.53
N GLY A 153 1.21 -42.68 -19.23
CA GLY A 153 2.26 -42.32 -18.27
C GLY A 153 2.40 -40.82 -17.97
N ASP A 154 1.78 -39.94 -18.76
CA ASP A 154 1.87 -38.49 -18.55
C ASP A 154 0.69 -37.97 -17.70
N THR A 155 1.00 -37.25 -16.62
CA THR A 155 -0.02 -36.62 -15.77
C THR A 155 -0.52 -35.33 -16.40
N ALA A 156 -1.83 -35.22 -16.60
CA ALA A 156 -2.49 -34.00 -17.06
C ALA A 156 -2.09 -32.77 -16.21
N LEU A 157 -1.59 -31.73 -16.86
CA LEU A 157 -1.14 -30.48 -16.22
C LEU A 157 -2.22 -29.40 -16.24
N HIS A 158 -3.10 -29.43 -17.23
CA HIS A 158 -4.08 -28.38 -17.51
C HIS A 158 -5.52 -28.78 -17.25
N THR A 159 -5.78 -30.06 -17.01
CA THR A 159 -7.14 -30.60 -16.91
C THR A 159 -7.27 -31.63 -15.78
N GLY A 160 -8.50 -31.92 -15.33
CA GLY A 160 -8.77 -33.01 -14.37
C GLY A 160 -8.25 -32.80 -12.95
N ARG A 161 -7.83 -31.57 -12.60
CA ARG A 161 -7.24 -31.25 -11.30
C ARG A 161 -7.56 -29.82 -10.86
N LEU A 162 -7.08 -29.44 -9.68
CA LEU A 162 -7.04 -28.03 -9.28
C LEU A 162 -5.95 -27.32 -10.08
N VAL A 163 -6.36 -26.36 -10.89
CA VAL A 163 -5.51 -25.75 -11.91
C VAL A 163 -5.20 -24.29 -11.56
N ALA A 164 -3.93 -23.99 -11.38
CA ALA A 164 -3.45 -22.66 -11.01
C ALA A 164 -3.55 -21.64 -12.16
N ILE A 165 -4.10 -20.46 -11.86
CA ILE A 165 -4.24 -19.33 -12.78
C ILE A 165 -3.31 -18.20 -12.32
N TYR A 166 -2.49 -17.74 -13.27
CA TYR A 166 -1.43 -16.76 -13.06
C TYR A 166 -1.81 -15.42 -13.67
N PRO A 167 -1.34 -14.29 -13.13
CA PRO A 167 -1.52 -13.00 -13.79
C PRO A 167 -0.96 -13.04 -15.21
N GLN A 168 -1.73 -12.60 -16.20
CA GLN A 168 -1.35 -12.70 -17.61
C GLN A 168 -0.98 -11.32 -18.17
N LYS A 169 0.03 -11.27 -19.03
CA LYS A 169 0.30 -10.13 -19.92
C LYS A 169 0.06 -10.54 -21.36
N ARG A 170 -0.23 -9.56 -22.23
CA ARG A 170 -0.50 -9.79 -23.65
C ARG A 170 0.62 -10.63 -24.28
N GLY A 171 0.30 -11.86 -24.68
CA GLY A 171 1.23 -12.78 -25.34
C GLY A 171 1.76 -13.94 -24.48
N ILE A 172 1.51 -13.98 -23.16
CA ILE A 172 1.87 -15.11 -22.30
C ILE A 172 0.66 -15.58 -21.48
N SER A 173 0.30 -16.85 -21.64
CA SER A 173 -0.87 -17.45 -20.99
C SER A 173 -0.49 -18.14 -19.67
N SER A 174 -1.47 -18.32 -18.78
CA SER A 174 -1.27 -19.15 -17.57
C SER A 174 -0.86 -20.58 -17.90
N ARG A 175 -1.30 -21.11 -19.05
CA ARG A 175 -0.90 -22.42 -19.56
C ARG A 175 0.62 -22.49 -19.77
N THR A 176 1.18 -21.55 -20.54
CA THR A 176 2.63 -21.51 -20.80
C THR A 176 3.43 -21.36 -19.52
N ILE A 177 3.00 -20.48 -18.60
CA ILE A 177 3.68 -20.30 -17.30
C ILE A 177 3.68 -21.62 -16.51
N ARG A 178 2.54 -22.30 -16.44
CA ARG A 178 2.39 -23.58 -15.75
C ARG A 178 3.30 -24.67 -16.35
N GLU A 179 3.34 -24.79 -17.68
CA GLU A 179 4.24 -25.72 -18.37
C GLU A 179 5.71 -25.46 -18.00
N LYS A 180 6.14 -24.20 -17.97
CA LYS A 180 7.52 -23.85 -17.59
C LYS A 180 7.84 -24.10 -16.13
N ILE A 181 6.90 -23.82 -15.23
CA ILE A 181 7.06 -24.13 -13.79
C ILE A 181 7.15 -25.64 -13.56
N ALA A 182 6.32 -26.45 -14.25
CA ALA A 182 6.38 -27.91 -14.17
C ALA A 182 7.76 -28.46 -14.57
N LEU A 183 8.36 -27.93 -15.64
CA LEU A 183 9.68 -28.33 -16.09
C LEU A 183 10.75 -28.06 -15.02
N VAL A 184 10.71 -26.89 -14.37
CA VAL A 184 11.70 -26.52 -13.36
C VAL A 184 11.51 -27.34 -12.08
N LEU A 185 10.28 -27.43 -11.56
CA LEU A 185 10.01 -28.19 -10.33
C LEU A 185 10.25 -29.70 -10.50
N GLY A 186 10.00 -30.25 -11.68
CA GLY A 186 10.26 -31.65 -11.99
C GLY A 186 11.75 -31.96 -12.16
N ALA A 187 12.52 -31.07 -12.80
CA ALA A 187 13.95 -31.31 -13.06
C ALA A 187 14.86 -30.96 -11.86
N TYR A 188 14.43 -30.05 -10.97
CA TYR A 188 15.25 -29.53 -9.88
C TYR A 188 14.56 -29.55 -8.49
N PRO A 189 13.92 -30.67 -8.06
CA PRO A 189 13.22 -30.71 -6.78
C PRO A 189 14.14 -30.49 -5.57
N ASP A 190 15.38 -30.99 -5.63
CA ASP A 190 16.37 -30.89 -4.54
C ASP A 190 17.04 -29.52 -4.43
N PHE A 191 16.85 -28.65 -5.43
CA PHE A 191 17.44 -27.31 -5.45
C PHE A 191 16.48 -26.21 -5.00
N ILE A 192 15.29 -26.60 -4.54
CA ILE A 192 14.32 -25.70 -3.93
C ILE A 192 14.92 -25.14 -2.63
N PRO A 193 14.99 -23.81 -2.46
CA PRO A 193 15.66 -23.22 -1.31
C PRO A 193 14.91 -23.54 0.00
N GLN A 194 15.63 -24.07 0.98
CA GLN A 194 15.20 -24.20 2.36
C GLN A 194 16.02 -23.26 3.24
N PHE A 195 15.45 -22.11 3.55
CA PHE A 195 16.17 -21.05 4.29
C PHE A 195 15.64 -20.81 5.70
N LEU A 196 14.41 -21.26 6.01
CA LEU A 196 13.89 -21.15 7.37
C LEU A 196 14.59 -22.16 8.29
N PRO A 197 15.08 -21.72 9.46
CA PRO A 197 15.67 -22.62 10.46
C PRO A 197 14.71 -23.73 10.88
N GLU A 198 15.22 -24.96 11.05
CA GLU A 198 14.40 -26.11 11.45
C GLU A 198 13.64 -25.91 12.75
N ALA A 199 14.24 -25.21 13.71
CA ALA A 199 13.60 -24.90 14.99
C ALA A 199 12.31 -24.08 14.81
N ILE A 200 12.32 -23.11 13.89
CA ILE A 200 11.15 -22.29 13.56
C ILE A 200 10.13 -23.13 12.81
N GLN A 201 10.58 -23.91 11.82
CA GLN A 201 9.71 -24.80 11.05
C GLN A 201 8.93 -25.77 11.96
N LYS A 202 9.61 -26.44 12.90
CA LYS A 202 8.99 -27.40 13.82
C LYS A 202 8.04 -26.71 14.81
N LYS A 203 8.44 -25.57 15.38
CA LYS A 203 7.63 -24.83 16.35
C LYS A 203 6.29 -24.35 15.79
N PHE A 204 6.30 -23.84 14.56
CA PHE A 204 5.10 -23.31 13.91
C PHE A 204 4.40 -24.35 13.00
N GLN A 205 4.80 -25.62 13.07
CA GLN A 205 4.22 -26.74 12.30
C GLN A 205 4.13 -26.44 10.79
N LEU A 206 5.18 -25.83 10.25
CA LEU A 206 5.22 -25.43 8.85
C LEU A 206 5.63 -26.60 7.95
N VAL A 207 4.91 -26.78 6.84
CA VAL A 207 5.27 -27.76 5.80
C VAL A 207 6.65 -27.48 5.20
N ALA A 208 7.25 -28.50 4.57
CA ALA A 208 8.53 -28.38 3.89
C ALA A 208 8.46 -27.39 2.70
N SER A 209 9.58 -26.74 2.37
CA SER A 209 9.64 -25.75 1.28
C SER A 209 9.28 -26.38 -0.08
N SER A 210 9.81 -27.57 -0.36
CA SER A 210 9.51 -28.34 -1.57
C SER A 210 8.01 -28.63 -1.71
N PHE A 211 7.38 -29.13 -0.63
CA PHE A 211 5.93 -29.34 -0.60
C PHE A 211 5.15 -28.05 -0.87
N ALA A 212 5.53 -26.94 -0.24
CA ALA A 212 4.85 -25.66 -0.45
C ALA A 212 4.95 -25.15 -1.90
N TYR A 213 6.13 -25.25 -2.54
CA TYR A 213 6.27 -24.88 -3.95
C TYR A 213 5.48 -25.80 -4.88
N THR A 214 5.53 -27.11 -4.67
CA THR A 214 4.76 -28.04 -5.52
C THR A 214 3.26 -27.79 -5.36
N GLN A 215 2.75 -27.68 -4.13
CA GLN A 215 1.32 -27.57 -3.88
C GLN A 215 0.73 -26.19 -4.18
N ILE A 216 1.53 -25.11 -4.15
CA ILE A 216 1.02 -23.79 -4.56
C ILE A 216 0.78 -23.73 -6.07
N HIS A 217 1.57 -24.45 -6.89
CA HIS A 217 1.44 -24.46 -8.35
C HIS A 217 0.59 -25.62 -8.86
N PHE A 218 0.71 -26.79 -8.24
CA PHE A 218 0.08 -28.05 -8.63
C PHE A 218 -0.57 -28.72 -7.41
N PRO A 219 -1.62 -28.12 -6.84
CA PRO A 219 -2.26 -28.66 -5.64
C PRO A 219 -2.98 -29.98 -5.89
N ASP A 220 -2.88 -30.88 -4.92
CA ASP A 220 -3.63 -32.14 -4.90
C ASP A 220 -5.03 -31.94 -4.31
N ASN A 221 -5.14 -31.07 -3.29
CA ASN A 221 -6.39 -30.76 -2.61
C ASN A 221 -6.39 -29.32 -2.07
N THR A 222 -7.55 -28.89 -1.60
CA THR A 222 -7.75 -27.53 -1.09
C THR A 222 -6.94 -27.24 0.17
N ASP A 223 -6.75 -28.23 1.04
CA ASP A 223 -6.01 -28.07 2.29
C ASP A 223 -4.51 -27.87 2.04
N SER A 224 -3.97 -28.53 1.02
CA SER A 224 -2.59 -28.38 0.59
C SER A 224 -2.32 -26.98 0.03
N ILE A 225 -3.29 -26.36 -0.66
CA ILE A 225 -3.21 -24.95 -1.07
C ILE A 225 -3.08 -24.06 0.16
N VAL A 226 -3.92 -24.28 1.18
CA VAL A 226 -3.93 -23.47 2.40
C VAL A 226 -2.59 -23.60 3.12
N GLN A 227 -2.08 -24.82 3.31
CA GLN A 227 -0.78 -25.06 3.96
C GLN A 227 0.39 -24.46 3.18
N ALA A 228 0.39 -24.60 1.85
CA ALA A 228 1.42 -24.02 0.99
C ALA A 228 1.42 -22.49 1.06
N ARG A 229 0.23 -21.87 0.98
CA ARG A 229 0.08 -20.41 1.13
C ARG A 229 0.48 -19.93 2.52
N GLN A 230 0.11 -20.65 3.58
CA GLN A 230 0.52 -20.33 4.95
C GLN A 230 2.05 -20.36 5.10
N ARG A 231 2.71 -21.40 4.56
CA ARG A 231 4.18 -21.50 4.56
C ARG A 231 4.84 -20.33 3.83
N LYS A 232 4.37 -20.00 2.62
CA LYS A 232 4.95 -18.92 1.81
C LYS A 232 4.67 -17.54 2.39
N ALA A 233 3.46 -17.33 2.94
CA ALA A 233 3.13 -16.09 3.66
C ALA A 233 3.99 -15.93 4.93
N PHE A 234 4.22 -17.01 5.68
CA PHE A 234 5.11 -16.99 6.84
C PHE A 234 6.54 -16.61 6.44
N GLU A 235 7.07 -17.21 5.37
CA GLU A 235 8.40 -16.91 4.82
C GLU A 235 8.55 -15.43 4.47
N GLU A 236 7.58 -14.86 3.76
CA GLU A 236 7.60 -13.45 3.36
C GLU A 236 7.55 -12.49 4.55
N PHE A 237 6.63 -12.73 5.51
CA PHE A 237 6.52 -11.90 6.71
C PHE A 237 7.74 -12.04 7.62
N PHE A 238 8.26 -13.26 7.81
CA PHE A 238 9.46 -13.52 8.60
C PHE A 238 10.67 -12.78 8.04
N CYS A 239 10.91 -12.86 6.73
CA CYS A 239 12.00 -12.12 6.09
C CYS A 239 11.85 -10.60 6.23
N ALA A 240 10.64 -10.07 6.03
CA ALA A 240 10.38 -8.64 6.19
C ALA A 240 10.67 -8.17 7.63
N GLN A 241 10.10 -8.83 8.63
CA GLN A 241 10.28 -8.46 10.03
C GLN A 241 11.71 -8.68 10.54
N LEU A 242 12.34 -9.81 10.17
CA LEU A 242 13.73 -10.08 10.52
C LEU A 242 14.66 -9.02 9.91
N SER A 243 14.42 -8.60 8.66
CA SER A 243 15.20 -7.53 8.03
C SER A 243 15.13 -6.22 8.82
N CYS A 244 13.93 -5.82 9.27
CA CYS A 244 13.71 -4.62 10.09
C CYS A 244 14.46 -4.73 11.43
N LEU A 245 14.34 -5.87 12.12
CA LEU A 245 15.00 -6.06 13.41
C LEU A 245 16.53 -6.10 13.30
N LEU A 246 17.08 -6.67 12.22
CA LEU A 246 18.53 -6.64 11.99
C LEU A 246 19.03 -5.22 11.69
N ILE A 247 18.27 -4.43 10.92
CA ILE A 247 18.54 -3.01 10.71
C ILE A 247 18.53 -2.26 12.06
N LYS A 248 17.54 -2.54 12.91
CA LYS A 248 17.45 -1.98 14.26
C LYS A 248 18.70 -2.32 15.10
N GLN A 249 19.15 -3.57 15.07
CA GLN A 249 20.35 -4.00 15.78
C GLN A 249 21.62 -3.33 15.25
N GLU A 250 21.76 -3.19 13.92
CA GLU A 250 22.87 -2.45 13.31
C GLU A 250 22.89 -0.99 13.78
N TRP A 251 21.74 -0.32 13.87
CA TRP A 251 21.66 1.04 14.36
C TRP A 251 21.91 1.18 15.85
N GLN A 252 21.57 0.18 16.66
CA GLN A 252 21.88 0.17 18.08
C GLN A 252 23.39 0.02 18.35
N ARG A 253 24.19 -0.40 17.36
CA ARG A 253 25.67 -0.40 17.47
C ARG A 253 26.26 0.99 17.31
N ASP A 254 25.56 1.89 16.63
CA ASP A 254 26.01 3.28 16.51
C ASP A 254 25.87 3.97 17.88
N GLN A 255 26.81 4.85 18.20
CA GLN A 255 26.75 5.68 19.41
C GLN A 255 26.56 7.14 19.03
N VAL A 256 25.73 7.85 19.80
CA VAL A 256 25.62 9.29 19.64
C VAL A 256 26.90 9.97 20.14
N PRO A 257 27.38 11.01 19.44
CA PRO A 257 28.60 11.71 19.85
C PRO A 257 28.43 12.52 21.14
N PHE A 258 27.20 12.72 21.62
CA PHE A 258 26.89 13.55 22.78
C PHE A 258 25.94 12.82 23.73
N MET A 259 26.33 12.66 24.99
CA MET A 259 25.42 12.21 26.04
C MET A 259 24.69 13.41 26.65
N MET A 260 23.38 13.27 26.85
CA MET A 260 22.54 14.31 27.41
C MET A 260 22.07 13.95 28.81
N ASP A 261 22.42 14.79 29.78
CA ASP A 261 21.77 14.78 31.10
C ASP A 261 20.46 15.57 31.05
N VAL A 262 19.41 14.93 30.54
CA VAL A 262 18.07 15.53 30.47
C VAL A 262 17.48 15.76 31.86
N GLN A 263 17.88 14.98 32.88
CA GLN A 263 17.37 15.16 34.24
C GLN A 263 17.72 16.54 34.80
N SER A 264 18.97 16.99 34.58
CA SER A 264 19.40 18.34 34.97
C SER A 264 18.60 19.46 34.27
N ARG A 265 18.03 19.19 33.09
CA ARG A 265 17.31 20.15 32.26
C ARG A 265 15.78 20.07 32.38
N ARG A 266 15.25 19.15 33.18
CA ARG A 266 13.79 19.02 33.43
C ARG A 266 13.19 20.29 34.06
N LYS A 267 13.92 21.03 34.91
CA LYS A 267 13.43 22.26 35.53
C LYS A 267 13.15 23.38 34.50
N PRO A 268 14.12 23.78 33.63
CA PRO A 268 13.85 24.68 32.51
C PRO A 268 12.72 24.22 31.59
N LEU A 269 12.64 22.92 31.29
CA LEU A 269 11.58 22.37 30.45
C LEU A 269 10.19 22.51 31.11
N ALA A 270 10.07 22.19 32.39
CA ALA A 270 8.83 22.33 33.14
C ALA A 270 8.34 23.79 33.20
N LEU A 271 9.27 24.76 33.24
CA LEU A 271 8.94 26.19 33.16
C LEU A 271 8.34 26.56 31.79
N LEU A 272 8.87 26.01 30.70
CA LEU A 272 8.29 26.20 29.36
C LEU A 272 6.88 25.61 29.28
N ILE A 273 6.72 24.37 29.73
CA ILE A 273 5.43 23.66 29.70
C ILE A 273 4.37 24.44 30.48
N LYS A 274 4.70 24.99 31.65
CA LYS A 274 3.77 25.81 32.45
C LYS A 274 3.35 27.12 31.78
N LYS A 275 4.15 27.65 30.85
CA LYS A 275 3.86 28.89 30.13
C LYS A 275 3.08 28.67 28.84
N LEU A 276 2.89 27.43 28.41
CA LEU A 276 2.12 27.14 27.21
C LEU A 276 0.67 27.66 27.37
N PRO A 277 0.06 28.18 26.28
CA PRO A 277 -1.32 28.67 26.32
C PRO A 277 -2.37 27.54 26.40
N PHE A 278 -1.93 26.29 26.55
CA PHE A 278 -2.75 25.09 26.65
C PHE A 278 -2.09 24.05 27.55
N ILE A 279 -2.88 23.08 28.01
CA ILE A 279 -2.41 21.97 28.83
C ILE A 279 -2.10 20.79 27.91
N LEU A 280 -0.95 20.15 28.11
CA LEU A 280 -0.60 18.93 27.38
C LEU A 280 -1.56 17.80 27.75
N THR A 281 -1.98 17.03 26.76
CA THR A 281 -2.78 15.83 26.99
C THR A 281 -1.95 14.74 27.66
N ARG A 282 -2.60 13.68 28.16
CA ARG A 282 -1.90 12.56 28.80
C ARG A 282 -0.99 11.88 27.78
N ASP A 283 -1.52 11.64 26.58
CA ASP A 283 -0.77 11.03 25.48
C ASP A 283 0.42 11.89 25.04
N GLN A 284 0.25 13.22 24.95
CA GLN A 284 1.34 14.14 24.62
C GLN A 284 2.45 14.10 25.67
N SER A 285 2.08 14.10 26.95
CA SER A 285 3.04 14.04 28.06
C SER A 285 3.81 12.71 28.05
N GLN A 286 3.10 11.59 27.86
CA GLN A 286 3.73 10.26 27.73
C GLN A 286 4.66 10.18 26.52
N CYS A 287 4.27 10.73 25.36
CA CYS A 287 5.11 10.76 24.17
C CYS A 287 6.36 11.61 24.38
N LEU A 288 6.23 12.75 25.08
CA LEU A 288 7.37 13.59 25.43
C LEU A 288 8.35 12.83 26.33
N ASP A 289 7.87 12.16 27.38
CA ASP A 289 8.73 11.38 28.28
C ASP A 289 9.47 10.27 27.52
N GLN A 290 8.80 9.55 26.62
CA GLN A 290 9.43 8.54 25.76
C GLN A 290 10.55 9.12 24.88
N VAL A 291 10.31 10.29 24.27
CA VAL A 291 11.32 10.98 23.47
C VAL A 291 12.49 11.40 24.35
N LEU A 292 12.23 12.02 25.52
CA LEU A 292 13.26 12.46 26.44
C LEU A 292 14.10 11.32 27.01
N ASP A 293 13.49 10.16 27.28
CA ASP A 293 14.20 8.98 27.73
C ASP A 293 15.12 8.41 26.64
N ASP A 294 14.70 8.44 25.38
CA ASP A 294 15.56 8.03 24.26
C ASP A 294 16.69 9.02 23.99
N LEU A 295 16.47 10.33 24.18
CA LEU A 295 17.52 11.35 24.02
C LEU A 295 18.64 11.23 25.07
N GLN A 296 18.39 10.57 26.19
CA GLN A 296 19.41 10.30 27.23
C GLN A 296 20.27 9.06 26.92
N ARG A 297 19.84 8.21 25.98
CA ARG A 297 20.53 6.94 25.70
C ARG A 297 21.79 7.16 24.86
N PRO A 298 22.82 6.31 25.03
CA PRO A 298 24.02 6.35 24.21
C PRO A 298 23.76 5.90 22.75
N THR A 299 22.63 5.26 22.50
CA THR A 299 22.22 4.83 21.16
C THR A 299 21.31 5.87 20.50
N PRO A 300 21.50 6.18 19.20
CA PRO A 300 20.69 7.17 18.49
C PRO A 300 19.23 6.76 18.39
N MET A 301 18.34 7.63 18.87
CA MET A 301 16.89 7.45 18.78
C MET A 301 16.46 7.29 17.32
N ASN A 302 15.51 6.39 17.08
CA ASN A 302 14.80 6.31 15.81
C ASN A 302 13.30 6.08 16.07
N ARG A 303 12.56 7.17 16.21
CA ARG A 303 11.18 7.14 16.71
C ARG A 303 10.20 7.69 15.69
N LEU A 304 9.08 6.99 15.50
CA LEU A 304 7.92 7.45 14.76
C LEU A 304 6.83 7.93 15.73
N LEU A 305 6.58 9.23 15.74
CA LEU A 305 5.47 9.86 16.44
C LEU A 305 4.24 9.91 15.54
N GLN A 306 3.25 9.10 15.88
CA GLN A 306 1.97 9.02 15.19
C GLN A 306 0.91 9.79 15.96
N GLY A 307 0.01 10.45 15.24
CA GLY A 307 -1.17 11.07 15.83
C GLY A 307 -2.01 11.74 14.78
N ASP A 308 -3.32 11.88 15.02
CA ASP A 308 -4.27 12.50 14.09
C ASP A 308 -3.84 13.96 13.75
N VAL A 309 -4.36 14.52 12.66
CA VAL A 309 -4.13 15.93 12.27
C VAL A 309 -4.55 16.84 13.43
N GLY A 310 -3.64 17.69 13.90
CA GLY A 310 -3.89 18.59 15.03
C GLY A 310 -3.95 17.90 16.40
N SER A 311 -3.40 16.70 16.55
CA SER A 311 -3.11 16.06 17.85
C SER A 311 -1.93 16.71 18.61
N GLY A 312 -1.27 17.71 18.02
CA GLY A 312 -0.17 18.43 18.64
C GLY A 312 1.20 17.77 18.49
N LYS A 313 1.44 16.90 17.50
CA LYS A 313 2.76 16.28 17.25
C LYS A 313 3.92 17.30 17.23
N THR A 314 3.70 18.45 16.60
CA THR A 314 4.68 19.54 16.49
C THR A 314 5.12 20.09 17.85
N ILE A 315 4.27 20.07 18.90
CA ILE A 315 4.68 20.53 20.23
C ILE A 315 5.73 19.61 20.85
N ILE A 316 5.65 18.31 20.59
CA ILE A 316 6.63 17.33 21.08
C ILE A 316 7.99 17.59 20.44
N ALA A 317 8.01 17.82 19.12
CA ALA A 317 9.22 18.21 18.41
C ALA A 317 9.81 19.52 18.92
N LEU A 318 8.97 20.52 19.22
CA LEU A 318 9.39 21.81 19.78
C LEU A 318 10.05 21.63 21.15
N LEU A 319 9.41 20.88 22.05
CA LEU A 319 9.93 20.63 23.40
C LEU A 319 11.23 19.82 23.35
N ALA A 320 11.32 18.80 22.50
CA ALA A 320 12.56 18.06 22.27
C ALA A 320 13.68 18.97 21.73
N SER A 321 13.36 19.86 20.79
CA SER A 321 14.30 20.84 20.24
C SER A 321 14.82 21.81 21.31
N TYR A 322 13.95 22.21 22.25
CA TYR A 322 14.36 23.06 23.37
C TYR A 322 15.35 22.34 24.29
N VAL A 323 15.13 21.06 24.58
CA VAL A 323 16.10 20.28 25.38
C VAL A 323 17.45 20.18 24.65
N MET A 324 17.47 19.92 23.34
CA MET A 324 18.71 19.94 22.54
C MET A 324 19.48 21.26 22.67
N HIS A 325 18.76 22.38 22.57
CA HIS A 325 19.35 23.70 22.73
C HIS A 325 20.00 23.91 24.11
N LEU A 326 19.39 23.40 25.19
CA LEU A 326 19.96 23.49 26.54
C LEU A 326 21.27 22.70 26.71
N HIS A 327 21.58 21.81 25.79
CA HIS A 327 22.84 21.06 25.71
C HIS A 327 23.80 21.63 24.65
N GLY A 328 23.48 22.77 24.02
CA GLY A 328 24.32 23.39 23.00
C GLY A 328 24.32 22.65 21.66
N LEU A 329 23.32 21.79 21.43
CA LEU A 329 23.17 21.01 20.20
C LEU A 329 22.18 21.70 19.23
N GLN A 330 22.39 21.48 17.93
CA GLN A 330 21.51 21.98 16.88
C GLN A 330 20.40 20.96 16.57
N THR A 331 19.21 21.48 16.27
CA THR A 331 18.08 20.68 15.76
C THR A 331 17.74 21.09 14.34
N LEU A 332 17.59 20.10 13.45
CA LEU A 332 17.08 20.30 12.09
C LEU A 332 15.63 19.84 12.02
N ILE A 333 14.73 20.68 11.52
CA ILE A 333 13.30 20.34 11.34
C ILE A 333 12.96 20.44 9.87
N MET A 334 12.50 19.33 9.31
CA MET A 334 12.17 19.21 7.90
C MET A 334 10.66 19.17 7.72
N ALA A 335 10.16 20.14 6.96
CA ALA A 335 8.78 20.20 6.51
C ALA A 335 8.67 19.83 5.01
N PRO A 336 7.52 19.27 4.57
CA PRO A 336 7.30 18.86 3.18
C PRO A 336 7.24 20.06 2.22
N THR A 337 6.80 21.23 2.68
CA THR A 337 6.65 22.45 1.85
C THR A 337 7.19 23.70 2.54
N ASP A 338 7.51 24.71 1.74
CA ASP A 338 8.00 26.00 2.25
C ASP A 338 6.95 26.69 3.14
N ILE A 339 5.66 26.56 2.80
CA ILE A 339 4.56 27.11 3.62
C ILE A 339 4.52 26.45 5.00
N LEU A 340 4.65 25.12 5.07
CA LEU A 340 4.63 24.43 6.36
C LEU A 340 5.89 24.75 7.18
N ALA A 341 7.06 24.89 6.52
CA ALA A 341 8.29 25.36 7.17
C ALA A 341 8.11 26.76 7.79
N GLN A 342 7.48 27.70 7.06
CA GLN A 342 7.18 29.04 7.57
C GLN A 342 6.19 29.00 8.74
N GLN A 343 5.19 28.12 8.70
CA GLN A 343 4.23 27.94 9.81
C GLN A 343 4.94 27.43 11.07
N HIS A 344 5.79 26.40 10.93
CA HIS A 344 6.60 25.89 12.04
C HIS A 344 7.54 26.96 12.58
N TYR A 345 8.22 27.71 11.70
CA TYR A 345 9.07 28.82 12.11
C TYR A 345 8.34 29.86 12.96
N LYS A 346 7.19 30.33 12.48
CA LYS A 346 6.37 31.29 13.23
C LYS A 346 5.92 30.71 14.57
N HIS A 347 5.40 29.48 14.58
CA HIS A 347 4.91 28.82 15.79
C HIS A 347 6.03 28.65 16.85
N PHE A 348 7.23 28.25 16.42
CA PHE A 348 8.38 28.10 17.30
C PHE A 348 8.80 29.46 17.89
N CYS A 349 8.89 30.50 17.05
CA CYS A 349 9.21 31.85 17.52
C CYS A 349 8.18 32.37 18.54
N ASP A 350 6.88 32.20 18.26
CA ASP A 350 5.80 32.66 19.14
C ASP A 350 5.85 31.98 20.52
N ILE A 351 6.09 30.67 20.56
CA ILE A 351 6.20 29.92 21.82
C ILE A 351 7.49 30.26 22.58
N PHE A 352 8.63 30.35 21.90
CA PHE A 352 9.89 30.66 22.58
C PHE A 352 9.99 32.12 23.03
N ALA A 353 9.26 33.04 22.42
CA ALA A 353 9.12 34.42 22.90
C ALA A 353 8.56 34.49 24.34
N LEU A 354 7.83 33.46 24.79
CA LEU A 354 7.36 33.34 26.18
C LEU A 354 8.51 33.16 27.20
N LEU A 355 9.72 32.85 26.73
CA LEU A 355 10.94 32.65 27.52
C LEU A 355 12.06 33.65 27.12
N PRO A 356 11.96 34.93 27.49
CA PRO A 356 12.91 35.97 27.04
C PRO A 356 14.35 35.76 27.51
N LYS A 357 14.60 34.99 28.58
CA LYS A 357 15.95 34.76 29.13
C LYS A 357 16.70 33.58 28.50
N TRP A 358 16.01 32.64 27.84
CA TRP A 358 16.57 31.37 27.32
C TRP A 358 16.01 31.07 25.93
N ASN A 359 15.86 32.11 25.12
CA ASN A 359 15.21 32.01 23.82
C ASN A 359 16.17 31.39 22.78
N PRO A 360 15.91 30.18 22.25
CA PRO A 360 16.71 29.62 21.18
C PRO A 360 16.58 30.46 19.91
N LYS A 361 17.71 30.79 19.28
CA LYS A 361 17.72 31.33 17.92
C LYS A 361 17.17 30.31 16.92
N VAL A 362 16.01 30.59 16.34
CA VAL A 362 15.37 29.81 15.28
C VAL A 362 15.68 30.47 13.93
N SER A 363 15.95 29.68 12.90
CA SER A 363 16.25 30.17 11.54
C SER A 363 15.46 29.41 10.48
N LEU A 364 15.02 30.12 9.46
CA LEU A 364 14.27 29.56 8.33
C LEU A 364 15.20 29.36 7.12
N TYR A 365 15.26 28.13 6.62
CA TYR A 365 16.03 27.76 5.44
C TYR A 365 15.12 27.14 4.38
N THR A 366 14.60 28.00 3.51
CA THR A 366 13.74 27.65 2.37
C THR A 366 14.35 28.15 1.07
N ARG A 367 13.70 27.87 -0.06
CA ARG A 367 14.13 28.43 -1.36
C ARG A 367 14.07 29.98 -1.37
N GLN A 368 13.11 30.56 -0.66
CA GLN A 368 12.82 31.99 -0.65
C GLN A 368 13.51 32.75 0.49
N SER A 369 13.84 32.07 1.61
CA SER A 369 14.49 32.67 2.78
C SER A 369 15.70 31.84 3.22
N LYS A 370 16.86 32.47 3.33
CA LYS A 370 18.10 31.82 3.81
C LYS A 370 18.67 32.65 4.95
N ASP A 371 18.13 32.42 6.15
CA ASP A 371 18.65 33.07 7.35
C ASP A 371 20.04 32.53 7.70
N ASP A 372 20.76 33.24 8.58
CA ASP A 372 22.04 32.76 9.11
C ASP A 372 21.85 31.50 9.95
N THR A 373 22.24 30.37 9.39
CA THR A 373 22.14 29.04 9.98
C THR A 373 23.31 28.68 10.89
N ARG A 374 24.44 29.40 10.84
CA ARG A 374 25.65 29.04 11.61
C ARG A 374 25.51 29.34 13.10
N SER A 375 24.76 30.37 13.43
CA SER A 375 24.49 30.79 14.82
C SER A 375 23.12 30.32 15.34
N ALA A 376 22.36 29.60 14.50
CA ALA A 376 21.04 29.09 14.85
C ALA A 376 21.14 27.86 15.76
N HIS A 377 20.19 27.71 16.67
CA HIS A 377 20.05 26.49 17.48
C HIS A 377 19.02 25.55 16.88
N ILE A 378 18.00 26.10 16.21
CA ILE A 378 16.93 25.34 15.54
C ILE A 378 16.83 25.85 14.11
N ILE A 379 16.95 24.95 13.15
CA ILE A 379 16.89 25.27 11.72
C ILE A 379 15.68 24.56 11.13
N ILE A 380 14.75 25.34 10.58
CA ILE A 380 13.49 24.84 10.01
C ILE A 380 13.55 25.05 8.50
N GLY A 381 13.27 24.02 7.73
CA GLY A 381 13.39 24.09 6.28
C GLY A 381 12.75 22.90 5.57
N THR A 382 12.99 22.80 4.27
CA THR A 382 12.54 21.66 3.46
C THR A 382 13.62 20.59 3.35
N HIS A 383 13.37 19.54 2.57
CA HIS A 383 14.32 18.46 2.27
C HIS A 383 15.71 18.94 1.80
N ALA A 384 15.83 20.20 1.34
CA ALA A 384 17.10 20.84 1.04
C ALA A 384 18.09 20.86 2.22
N LEU A 385 17.63 20.75 3.46
CA LEU A 385 18.47 20.69 4.67
C LEU A 385 19.40 19.46 4.68
N ILE A 386 18.94 18.30 4.19
CA ILE A 386 19.74 17.07 4.19
C ILE A 386 20.93 17.19 3.25
N GLY A 387 20.71 17.79 2.07
CA GLY A 387 21.77 18.05 1.09
C GLY A 387 22.94 18.83 1.69
N LYS A 388 22.65 19.73 2.63
CA LYS A 388 23.62 20.60 3.29
C LYS A 388 23.97 20.22 4.72
N ALA A 389 23.61 19.01 5.15
CA ALA A 389 23.79 18.59 6.54
C ALA A 389 25.24 18.75 7.06
N SER A 390 26.23 18.60 6.17
CA SER A 390 27.66 18.78 6.47
C SER A 390 28.09 20.22 6.78
N GLU A 391 27.26 21.23 6.47
CA GLU A 391 27.52 22.63 6.80
C GLU A 391 27.14 22.97 8.26
N PHE A 392 26.33 22.14 8.91
CA PHE A 392 25.84 22.35 10.29
C PHE A 392 26.78 21.71 11.32
N LYS A 393 26.87 22.29 12.52
CA LYS A 393 27.78 21.85 13.58
C LYS A 393 26.99 21.29 14.76
N ASN A 394 27.40 20.13 15.29
CA ASN A 394 26.81 19.52 16.49
C ASN A 394 25.29 19.26 16.34
N VAL A 395 24.87 18.70 15.21
CA VAL A 395 23.46 18.30 14.99
C VAL A 395 23.13 17.13 15.92
N GLY A 396 22.28 17.39 16.92
CA GLY A 396 21.86 16.40 17.92
C GLY A 396 20.53 15.72 17.57
N LEU A 397 19.62 16.45 16.91
CA LEU A 397 18.27 15.95 16.59
C LEU A 397 17.87 16.36 15.17
N VAL A 398 17.28 15.41 14.45
CA VAL A 398 16.62 15.63 13.16
C VAL A 398 15.15 15.25 13.30
N VAL A 399 14.26 16.21 13.07
CA VAL A 399 12.82 16.03 13.03
C VAL A 399 12.35 16.06 11.59
N VAL A 400 11.49 15.10 11.22
CA VAL A 400 10.88 15.04 9.89
C VAL A 400 9.38 15.04 10.02
N ASP A 401 8.71 16.04 9.46
CA ASP A 401 7.24 16.16 9.50
C ASP A 401 6.58 15.65 8.22
N GLU A 402 5.39 15.05 8.37
CA GLU A 402 4.62 14.41 7.30
C GLU A 402 5.47 13.53 6.36
N GLN A 403 6.06 12.47 6.92
CA GLN A 403 6.74 11.47 6.11
C GLN A 403 5.74 10.62 5.32
N HIS A 404 5.94 10.56 4.01
CA HIS A 404 5.35 9.53 3.16
C HIS A 404 6.34 8.44 2.70
N LYS A 405 7.68 8.61 2.86
CA LYS A 405 8.68 7.58 2.47
C LYS A 405 10.04 7.59 3.21
N PHE A 406 10.23 8.26 4.35
CA PHE A 406 11.53 8.94 4.55
C PHE A 406 12.17 8.94 5.96
N GLY A 407 12.38 7.76 6.56
CA GLY A 407 13.28 7.60 7.71
C GLY A 407 14.66 7.03 7.33
N VAL A 408 14.67 5.92 6.60
CA VAL A 408 15.87 5.09 6.38
C VAL A 408 16.87 5.74 5.42
N ALA A 409 16.44 6.19 4.24
CA ALA A 409 17.31 6.79 3.23
C ALA A 409 17.94 8.12 3.70
N GLN A 410 17.18 8.93 4.43
CA GLN A 410 17.64 10.18 5.02
C GLN A 410 18.72 9.92 6.07
N ARG A 411 18.53 8.92 6.92
CA ARG A 411 19.51 8.54 7.92
C ARG A 411 20.77 7.97 7.29
N ALA A 412 20.65 7.13 6.26
CA ALA A 412 21.79 6.68 5.48
C ALA A 412 22.57 7.87 4.90
N ALA A 413 21.86 8.82 4.27
CA ALA A 413 22.48 10.04 3.72
C ALA A 413 23.13 10.96 4.78
N LEU A 414 22.63 10.95 6.03
CA LEU A 414 23.26 11.66 7.15
C LEU A 414 24.49 10.90 7.69
N LYS A 415 24.41 9.57 7.75
CA LYS A 415 25.51 8.69 8.16
C LYS A 415 26.68 8.74 7.19
N ASP A 416 26.41 8.77 5.88
CA ASP A 416 27.42 8.96 4.83
C ASP A 416 28.17 10.29 4.98
N LYS A 417 27.53 11.28 5.63
CA LYS A 417 28.13 12.58 5.97
C LYS A 417 28.79 12.60 7.35
N GLY A 418 28.91 11.47 8.02
CA GLY A 418 29.54 11.31 9.34
C GLY A 418 28.69 11.80 10.52
N LEU A 419 27.39 12.05 10.32
CA LEU A 419 26.49 12.51 11.38
C LEU A 419 25.63 11.36 11.91
N VAL A 420 25.57 11.21 13.24
CA VAL A 420 24.73 10.22 13.92
C VAL A 420 23.76 10.91 14.89
N PRO A 421 22.79 11.70 14.39
CA PRO A 421 21.83 12.40 15.25
C PRO A 421 20.70 11.47 15.73
N HIS A 422 20.01 11.88 16.79
CA HIS A 422 18.69 11.34 17.11
C HIS A 422 17.70 11.68 15.99
N MET A 423 16.80 10.75 15.66
CA MET A 423 15.81 10.94 14.58
C MET A 423 14.39 10.80 15.11
N LEU A 424 13.57 11.82 14.87
CA LEU A 424 12.14 11.85 15.20
C LEU A 424 11.33 12.07 13.92
N SER A 425 10.64 11.03 13.48
CA SER A 425 9.74 11.07 12.34
C SER A 425 8.32 11.32 12.83
N MET A 426 7.56 12.20 12.18
CA MET A 426 6.17 12.48 12.52
C MET A 426 5.26 12.16 11.34
N THR A 427 4.09 11.59 11.64
CA THR A 427 3.07 11.37 10.62
C THR A 427 1.66 11.66 11.14
N ALA A 428 0.89 12.40 10.36
CA ALA A 428 -0.54 12.56 10.57
C ALA A 428 -1.36 11.39 10.03
N THR A 429 -0.79 10.55 9.18
CA THR A 429 -1.50 9.42 8.59
C THR A 429 -1.56 8.29 9.60
N PRO A 430 -2.75 7.85 10.07
CA PRO A 430 -2.84 6.69 10.95
C PRO A 430 -2.39 5.45 10.17
N ILE A 431 -1.25 4.87 10.56
CA ILE A 431 -0.73 3.64 9.95
C ILE A 431 -1.30 2.46 10.74
N PRO A 432 -1.89 1.45 10.08
CA PRO A 432 -2.35 0.24 10.75
C PRO A 432 -1.20 -0.41 11.52
N ARG A 433 -1.47 -0.89 12.74
CA ARG A 433 -0.44 -1.49 13.60
C ARG A 433 0.26 -2.69 12.93
N THR A 434 -0.48 -3.46 12.13
CA THR A 434 0.03 -4.61 11.37
C THR A 434 1.06 -4.22 10.32
N VAL A 435 0.83 -3.09 9.63
CA VAL A 435 1.78 -2.54 8.65
C VAL A 435 3.01 -2.00 9.36
N LEU A 436 2.82 -1.27 10.45
CA LEU A 436 3.88 -0.69 11.26
C LEU A 436 4.85 -1.76 11.79
N LEU A 437 4.34 -2.84 12.36
CA LEU A 437 5.15 -3.94 12.90
C LEU A 437 5.93 -4.71 11.83
N THR A 438 5.49 -4.68 10.57
CA THR A 438 6.04 -5.53 9.51
C THR A 438 7.00 -4.77 8.58
N LEU A 439 6.67 -3.52 8.23
CA LEU A 439 7.48 -2.71 7.31
C LEU A 439 8.36 -1.68 8.00
N TYR A 440 8.04 -1.36 9.25
CA TYR A 440 8.67 -0.29 10.02
C TYR A 440 9.03 -0.77 11.43
N GLY A 441 9.25 -2.09 11.59
CA GLY A 441 9.57 -2.71 12.88
C GLY A 441 10.90 -2.22 13.48
N GLU A 442 11.72 -1.58 12.66
CA GLU A 442 12.96 -0.92 13.05
C GLU A 442 12.74 0.40 13.81
N LEU A 443 11.56 1.02 13.71
CA LEU A 443 11.20 2.26 14.37
C LEU A 443 10.55 2.01 15.73
N ASP A 444 10.96 2.74 16.76
CA ASP A 444 10.18 2.82 18.00
C ASP A 444 8.97 3.75 17.79
N THR A 445 7.81 3.39 18.33
CA THR A 445 6.56 4.08 17.98
C THR A 445 5.95 4.75 19.20
N SER A 446 5.54 6.02 19.05
CA SER A 446 4.75 6.76 20.02
C SER A 446 3.43 7.16 19.38
N VAL A 447 2.31 7.02 20.09
CA VAL A 447 0.98 7.28 19.53
C VAL A 447 0.24 8.30 20.40
N ILE A 448 -0.23 9.38 19.77
CA ILE A 448 -1.12 10.37 20.36
C ILE A 448 -2.53 10.13 19.83
N LYS A 449 -3.42 9.58 20.68
CA LYS A 449 -4.83 9.34 20.36
C LYS A 449 -5.72 10.48 20.84
N GLU A 450 -5.40 11.06 22.00
CA GLU A 450 -6.14 12.16 22.60
C GLU A 450 -6.03 13.43 21.76
N LYS A 451 -7.17 14.09 21.54
CA LYS A 451 -7.23 15.42 20.92
C LYS A 451 -7.10 16.50 22.00
N PRO A 452 -6.53 17.68 21.68
CA PRO A 452 -6.47 18.80 22.61
C PRO A 452 -7.86 19.20 23.14
N VAL A 453 -7.91 19.63 24.40
CA VAL A 453 -9.13 20.07 25.09
C VAL A 453 -9.75 21.27 24.35
N GLY A 454 -11.07 21.25 24.15
CA GLY A 454 -11.81 22.33 23.48
C GLY A 454 -12.08 22.13 21.99
N ARG A 455 -11.56 21.04 21.38
CA ARG A 455 -11.80 20.76 19.96
C ARG A 455 -13.14 20.03 19.74
N LEU A 456 -14.05 20.66 18.99
CA LEU A 456 -15.34 20.06 18.63
C LEU A 456 -15.15 18.93 17.60
N SER A 457 -15.95 17.86 17.73
CA SER A 457 -15.96 16.76 16.76
C SER A 457 -16.59 17.21 15.44
N ILE A 458 -16.02 16.72 14.33
CA ILE A 458 -16.49 17.09 12.99
C ILE A 458 -17.71 16.25 12.66
N LYS A 459 -18.86 16.91 12.45
CA LYS A 459 -20.10 16.24 12.05
C LYS A 459 -19.96 15.75 10.63
N THR A 460 -19.98 14.44 10.44
CA THR A 460 -19.72 13.79 9.15
C THR A 460 -21.01 13.19 8.60
N TYR A 461 -21.38 13.52 7.37
CA TYR A 461 -22.61 13.06 6.74
C TYR A 461 -22.34 12.44 5.36
N PRO A 462 -22.74 11.18 5.13
CA PRO A 462 -22.82 10.63 3.78
C PRO A 462 -24.03 11.25 3.07
N VAL A 463 -23.78 11.93 1.96
CA VAL A 463 -24.81 12.64 1.17
C VAL A 463 -25.11 11.82 -0.09
N PRO A 464 -26.32 11.25 -0.20
CA PRO A 464 -26.72 10.52 -1.39
C PRO A 464 -27.00 11.49 -2.55
N PRO A 465 -26.96 11.02 -3.82
CA PRO A 465 -27.17 11.87 -5.01
C PRO A 465 -28.41 12.75 -4.94
N GLN A 466 -29.52 12.24 -4.39
CA GLN A 466 -30.80 12.95 -4.30
C GLN A 466 -30.76 14.17 -3.39
N LYS A 467 -29.85 14.23 -2.42
CA LYS A 467 -29.73 15.34 -1.45
C LYS A 467 -28.61 16.32 -1.77
N ARG A 468 -27.97 16.21 -2.94
CA ARG A 468 -26.84 17.08 -3.31
C ARG A 468 -27.24 18.55 -3.42
N HIS A 469 -28.39 18.85 -4.03
CA HIS A 469 -28.88 20.22 -4.14
C HIS A 469 -29.17 20.85 -2.77
N ASP A 470 -29.83 20.11 -1.87
CA ASP A 470 -30.07 20.57 -0.49
C ASP A 470 -28.76 20.83 0.26
N ALA A 471 -27.75 19.98 0.05
CA ALA A 471 -26.43 20.15 0.65
C ALA A 471 -25.73 21.42 0.14
N TYR A 472 -25.80 21.73 -1.16
CA TYR A 472 -25.23 22.97 -1.70
C TYR A 472 -25.91 24.22 -1.14
N ALA A 473 -27.24 24.25 -1.09
CA ALA A 473 -27.98 25.35 -0.47
C ALA A 473 -27.61 25.55 1.01
N TRP A 474 -27.40 24.45 1.74
CA TRP A 474 -26.93 24.50 3.12
C TRP A 474 -25.50 25.04 3.24
N ILE A 475 -24.57 24.63 2.37
CA ILE A 475 -23.18 25.14 2.34
C ILE A 475 -23.17 26.64 2.10
N GLU A 476 -23.95 27.13 1.14
CA GLU A 476 -24.05 28.56 0.84
C GLU A 476 -24.54 29.35 2.06
N LYS A 477 -25.62 28.88 2.70
CA LYS A 477 -26.14 29.49 3.92
C LYS A 477 -25.11 29.51 5.05
N GLU A 478 -24.36 28.42 5.24
CA GLU A 478 -23.32 28.31 6.26
C GLU A 478 -22.17 29.30 6.02
N ILE A 479 -21.72 29.45 4.77
CA ILE A 479 -20.68 30.41 4.37
C ILE A 479 -21.15 31.85 4.63
N LEU A 480 -22.36 32.20 4.19
CA LEU A 480 -22.90 33.56 4.31
C LEU A 480 -23.23 33.94 5.75
N THR A 481 -23.81 33.02 6.54
CA THR A 481 -24.27 33.33 7.91
C THR A 481 -23.12 33.35 8.90
N ASN A 482 -22.20 32.38 8.81
CA ASN A 482 -21.17 32.17 9.83
C ASN A 482 -19.79 32.70 9.43
N THR A 483 -19.68 33.38 8.28
CA THR A 483 -18.42 33.83 7.66
C THR A 483 -17.41 32.68 7.54
N SER A 484 -17.93 31.53 7.13
CA SER A 484 -17.20 30.27 7.00
C SER A 484 -16.58 30.14 5.60
N GLN A 485 -15.58 29.28 5.46
CA GLN A 485 -15.00 28.89 4.18
C GLN A 485 -15.14 27.38 3.97
N ALA A 486 -15.19 26.92 2.71
CA ALA A 486 -15.36 25.51 2.38
C ALA A 486 -14.26 24.97 1.46
N PHE A 487 -13.88 23.71 1.69
CA PHE A 487 -13.09 22.92 0.75
C PHE A 487 -13.99 22.00 -0.06
N ILE A 488 -13.73 21.88 -1.36
CA ILE A 488 -14.35 20.87 -2.24
C ILE A 488 -13.22 20.05 -2.85
N VAL A 489 -13.18 18.76 -2.54
CA VAL A 489 -12.09 17.86 -2.91
C VAL A 489 -12.58 16.86 -3.95
N CYS A 490 -11.96 16.89 -5.13
CA CYS A 490 -12.25 15.99 -6.24
C CYS A 490 -11.18 14.89 -6.34
N PRO A 491 -11.56 13.62 -6.58
CA PRO A 491 -10.59 12.54 -6.76
C PRO A 491 -9.81 12.69 -8.06
N LEU A 492 -8.60 12.13 -8.08
CA LEU A 492 -7.82 11.92 -9.30
C LEU A 492 -8.46 10.77 -10.09
N ILE A 493 -8.57 10.89 -11.41
CA ILE A 493 -9.09 9.84 -12.28
C ILE A 493 -7.89 9.13 -12.91
N GLU A 494 -7.30 8.18 -12.19
CA GLU A 494 -6.33 7.26 -12.78
C GLU A 494 -7.07 6.24 -13.67
N LEU A 495 -7.18 6.54 -14.95
CA LEU A 495 -7.40 5.54 -15.99
C LEU A 495 -6.09 5.37 -16.78
N SER A 496 -5.81 4.12 -17.15
CA SER A 496 -4.67 3.57 -17.90
C SER A 496 -3.77 4.56 -18.68
N ASP A 497 -2.46 4.25 -18.71
CA ASP A 497 -1.27 4.98 -19.22
C ASP A 497 -1.35 5.74 -20.57
N ALA A 498 -2.49 5.79 -21.23
CA ALA A 498 -2.79 6.65 -22.36
C ALA A 498 -4.09 7.43 -22.09
N GLU A 499 -4.05 8.48 -21.26
CA GLU A 499 -4.88 9.70 -21.34
C GLU A 499 -4.72 10.60 -20.09
N THR A 500 -3.50 11.10 -19.89
CA THR A 500 -3.13 12.11 -18.87
C THR A 500 -3.77 13.51 -19.08
N LEU A 501 -4.82 13.63 -19.91
CA LEU A 501 -5.53 14.88 -20.19
C LEU A 501 -6.84 15.03 -19.39
N GLN A 502 -7.31 13.99 -18.69
CA GLN A 502 -8.62 14.00 -18.01
C GLN A 502 -8.59 14.49 -16.54
N ASP A 503 -7.45 14.41 -15.86
CA ASP A 503 -7.31 14.83 -14.43
C ASP A 503 -7.55 16.31 -14.19
N VAL A 504 -7.06 17.15 -15.12
CA VAL A 504 -7.30 18.60 -15.09
C VAL A 504 -8.75 18.89 -15.43
N LYS A 505 -9.38 18.08 -16.30
CA LYS A 505 -10.77 18.27 -16.71
C LYS A 505 -11.72 18.08 -15.54
N ALA A 506 -11.58 17.06 -14.69
CA ALA A 506 -12.55 16.81 -13.62
C ALA A 506 -12.66 17.97 -12.60
N ALA A 507 -11.54 18.43 -12.04
CA ALA A 507 -11.56 19.54 -11.07
C ALA A 507 -11.87 20.89 -11.72
N THR A 508 -11.46 21.11 -12.99
CA THR A 508 -11.75 22.36 -13.71
C THR A 508 -13.21 22.43 -14.15
N VAL A 509 -13.78 21.32 -14.64
CA VAL A 509 -15.20 21.20 -14.99
C VAL A 509 -16.07 21.36 -13.75
N GLU A 510 -15.71 20.71 -12.64
CA GLU A 510 -16.48 20.89 -11.41
C GLU A 510 -16.33 22.31 -10.86
N TYR A 511 -15.15 22.94 -10.96
CA TYR A 511 -14.98 24.36 -10.63
C TYR A 511 -15.86 25.28 -11.49
N GLU A 512 -15.88 25.08 -12.81
CA GLU A 512 -16.69 25.87 -13.74
C GLU A 512 -18.18 25.71 -13.42
N ARG A 513 -18.66 24.48 -13.25
CA ARG A 513 -20.04 24.18 -12.87
C ARG A 513 -20.40 24.80 -11.52
N LEU A 514 -19.55 24.64 -10.51
CA LEU A 514 -19.81 25.19 -9.18
C LEU A 514 -19.80 26.72 -9.20
N SER A 515 -18.93 27.34 -10.00
CA SER A 515 -18.84 28.80 -10.11
C SER A 515 -19.99 29.43 -10.89
N HIS A 516 -20.52 28.77 -11.91
CA HIS A 516 -21.58 29.33 -12.76
C HIS A 516 -22.99 28.89 -12.30
N ASP A 517 -23.17 27.61 -11.97
CA ASP A 517 -24.50 27.03 -11.80
C ASP A 517 -24.92 26.90 -10.33
N VAL A 518 -23.96 26.67 -9.42
CA VAL A 518 -24.27 26.32 -8.01
C VAL A 518 -24.02 27.47 -7.05
N PHE A 519 -22.89 28.17 -7.17
CA PHE A 519 -22.47 29.24 -6.28
C PHE A 519 -22.10 30.53 -7.03
N PRO A 520 -23.00 31.09 -7.87
CA PRO A 520 -22.71 32.27 -8.69
C PRO A 520 -22.37 33.53 -7.87
N HIS A 521 -22.75 33.57 -6.60
CA HIS A 521 -22.55 34.70 -5.70
C HIS A 521 -21.34 34.56 -4.77
N LEU A 522 -20.62 33.43 -4.80
CA LEU A 522 -19.46 33.17 -3.96
C LEU A 522 -18.17 33.21 -4.78
N LYS A 523 -17.06 33.57 -4.12
CA LYS A 523 -15.73 33.58 -4.76
C LYS A 523 -15.08 32.20 -4.61
N LEU A 524 -14.88 31.51 -5.73
CA LEU A 524 -14.23 30.20 -5.78
C LEU A 524 -12.75 30.34 -6.19
N GLY A 525 -11.91 29.45 -5.67
CA GLY A 525 -10.55 29.23 -6.18
C GLY A 525 -10.35 27.78 -6.63
N LEU A 526 -9.41 27.55 -7.53
CA LEU A 526 -9.05 26.22 -8.04
C LEU A 526 -7.58 25.90 -7.71
N ILE A 527 -7.33 24.68 -7.21
CA ILE A 527 -5.98 24.13 -7.05
C ILE A 527 -5.90 22.70 -7.60
N HIS A 528 -5.03 22.47 -8.58
CA HIS A 528 -4.78 21.12 -9.11
C HIS A 528 -3.29 20.78 -9.19
N GLY A 529 -2.97 19.48 -9.25
CA GLY A 529 -1.60 18.95 -9.18
C GLY A 529 -0.61 19.57 -10.17
N ARG A 530 -1.05 19.96 -11.37
CA ARG A 530 -0.22 20.54 -12.43
C ARG A 530 0.03 22.05 -12.36
N MET A 531 -0.63 22.79 -11.46
CA MET A 531 -0.36 24.22 -11.29
C MET A 531 1.08 24.44 -10.83
N LYS A 532 1.69 25.55 -11.27
CA LYS A 532 3.03 25.91 -10.79
C LYS A 532 2.98 26.17 -9.29
N LYS A 533 4.09 25.90 -8.60
CA LYS A 533 4.16 26.04 -7.14
C LYS A 533 3.78 27.46 -6.69
N ASP A 534 4.30 28.48 -7.37
CA ASP A 534 4.03 29.88 -7.04
C ASP A 534 2.55 30.25 -7.22
N GLU A 535 1.86 29.68 -8.22
CA GLU A 535 0.42 29.90 -8.44
C GLU A 535 -0.41 29.24 -7.33
N LYS A 536 -0.07 28.01 -6.93
CA LYS A 536 -0.72 27.32 -5.80
C LYS A 536 -0.56 28.11 -4.51
N ASP A 537 0.65 28.58 -4.24
CA ASP A 537 0.97 29.36 -3.04
C ASP A 537 0.18 30.67 -3.02
N MET A 538 0.01 31.34 -4.17
CA MET A 538 -0.81 32.54 -4.30
C MET A 538 -2.30 32.27 -4.03
N VAL A 539 -2.90 31.23 -4.62
CA VAL A 539 -4.31 30.88 -4.39
C VAL A 539 -4.54 30.48 -2.93
N MET A 540 -3.63 29.71 -2.34
CA MET A 540 -3.69 29.36 -0.91
C MET A 540 -3.59 30.59 -0.02
N HIS A 541 -2.76 31.58 -0.36
CA HIS A 541 -2.68 32.83 0.37
C HIS A 541 -4.00 33.61 0.30
N GLN A 542 -4.60 33.73 -0.88
CA GLN A 542 -5.91 34.39 -1.05
C GLN A 542 -7.02 33.69 -0.26
N PHE A 543 -7.03 32.35 -0.25
CA PHE A 543 -7.98 31.58 0.54
C PHE A 543 -7.74 31.79 2.04
N LYS A 544 -6.49 31.81 2.52
CA LYS A 544 -6.18 32.09 3.93
C LYS A 544 -6.59 33.49 4.38
N GLU A 545 -6.49 34.50 3.50
CA GLU A 545 -6.93 35.87 3.75
C GLU A 545 -8.46 36.06 3.63
N SER A 546 -9.22 34.99 3.40
CA SER A 546 -10.66 35.02 3.16
C SER A 546 -11.10 35.87 1.97
N LYS A 547 -10.23 36.02 0.96
CA LYS A 547 -10.60 36.61 -0.34
C LYS A 547 -11.43 35.64 -1.19
N LEU A 548 -11.33 34.34 -0.89
CA LEU A 548 -12.04 33.25 -1.54
C LEU A 548 -12.92 32.53 -0.51
N ASN A 549 -14.17 32.24 -0.84
CA ASN A 549 -15.11 31.54 0.04
C ASN A 549 -14.94 30.02 -0.04
N ILE A 550 -14.71 29.50 -1.24
CA ILE A 550 -14.64 28.06 -1.51
C ILE A 550 -13.36 27.76 -2.28
N LEU A 551 -12.67 26.69 -1.90
CA LEU A 551 -11.51 26.17 -2.62
C LEU A 551 -11.80 24.79 -3.21
N VAL A 552 -11.87 24.72 -4.54
CA VAL A 552 -12.00 23.48 -5.30
C VAL A 552 -10.61 22.92 -5.57
N SER A 553 -10.40 21.64 -5.30
CA SER A 553 -9.07 21.06 -5.41
C SER A 553 -9.08 19.58 -5.75
N THR A 554 -8.08 19.13 -6.51
CA THR A 554 -7.74 17.69 -6.56
C THR A 554 -7.16 17.24 -5.22
N SER A 555 -7.04 15.93 -4.96
CA SER A 555 -6.50 15.30 -3.73
C SER A 555 -5.19 15.88 -3.14
N VAL A 556 -4.55 16.83 -3.82
CA VAL A 556 -3.38 17.63 -3.47
C VAL A 556 -3.64 18.68 -2.35
N VAL A 557 -4.71 18.59 -1.57
CA VAL A 557 -4.86 19.38 -0.31
C VAL A 557 -4.01 18.79 0.84
N GLU A 558 -3.03 17.96 0.51
CA GLU A 558 -2.11 17.32 1.46
C GLU A 558 -1.23 18.32 2.22
N VAL A 559 -1.06 19.56 1.73
CA VAL A 559 -0.19 20.54 2.39
C VAL A 559 -0.80 20.97 3.72
N GLY A 560 -0.10 20.72 4.84
CA GLY A 560 -0.43 20.91 6.27
C GLY A 560 -1.01 22.25 6.74
N ILE A 561 -1.50 23.09 5.84
CA ILE A 561 -1.88 24.48 6.05
C ILE A 561 -3.09 24.57 6.99
N ASP A 562 -2.90 25.32 8.07
CA ASP A 562 -3.97 25.72 8.99
C ASP A 562 -4.83 26.84 8.42
N ILE A 563 -6.13 26.58 8.27
CA ILE A 563 -7.13 27.58 7.85
C ILE A 563 -8.29 27.56 8.86
N PRO A 564 -8.23 28.36 9.93
CA PRO A 564 -9.20 28.31 11.03
C PRO A 564 -10.65 28.59 10.61
N ARG A 565 -10.84 29.40 9.55
CA ARG A 565 -12.15 29.75 8.99
C ARG A 565 -12.74 28.68 8.07
N ALA A 566 -11.96 27.68 7.68
CA ALA A 566 -12.46 26.56 6.89
C ALA A 566 -13.18 25.55 7.82
N THR A 567 -14.51 25.65 7.86
CA THR A 567 -15.37 24.83 8.73
C THR A 567 -16.10 23.74 7.96
N VAL A 568 -16.18 23.83 6.63
CA VAL A 568 -16.88 22.85 5.78
C VAL A 568 -15.91 22.18 4.83
N ILE A 569 -15.99 20.85 4.70
CA ILE A 569 -15.32 20.10 3.64
C ILE A 569 -16.33 19.20 2.92
N VAL A 570 -16.29 19.22 1.59
CA VAL A 570 -17.02 18.34 0.69
C VAL A 570 -16.00 17.44 0.00
N ILE A 571 -16.24 16.15 0.01
CA ILE A 571 -15.43 15.16 -0.70
C ILE A 571 -16.30 14.55 -1.80
N GLU A 572 -16.00 14.90 -3.05
CA GLU A 572 -16.66 14.34 -4.23
C GLU A 572 -16.22 12.90 -4.47
N ALA A 573 -17.13 12.08 -4.98
CA ALA A 573 -16.93 10.65 -5.24
C ALA A 573 -16.12 9.95 -4.12
N ALA A 574 -16.56 10.14 -2.88
CA ALA A 574 -15.89 9.71 -1.65
C ALA A 574 -15.58 8.21 -1.62
N GLU A 575 -16.32 7.39 -2.37
CA GLU A 575 -16.10 5.96 -2.53
C GLU A 575 -14.72 5.60 -3.14
N ARG A 576 -14.16 6.51 -3.94
CA ARG A 576 -12.86 6.32 -4.61
C ARG A 576 -11.70 6.45 -3.62
N PHE A 577 -11.86 7.23 -2.57
CA PHE A 577 -10.81 7.46 -1.57
C PHE A 577 -10.68 6.31 -0.55
N GLY A 578 -9.45 6.08 -0.07
CA GLY A 578 -9.18 5.26 1.11
C GLY A 578 -9.75 5.88 2.39
N MET A 579 -10.09 5.06 3.38
CA MET A 579 -10.62 5.56 4.67
C MET A 579 -9.60 6.44 5.38
N ALA A 580 -8.32 6.08 5.30
CA ALA A 580 -7.24 6.89 5.87
C ALA A 580 -7.10 8.25 5.16
N GLN A 581 -7.30 8.29 3.84
CA GLN A 581 -7.30 9.53 3.06
C GLN A 581 -8.53 10.39 3.40
N LEU A 582 -9.72 9.80 3.46
CA LEU A 582 -10.93 10.49 3.91
C LEU A 582 -10.76 11.07 5.31
N HIS A 583 -10.10 10.33 6.21
CA HIS A 583 -9.81 10.78 7.56
C HIS A 583 -8.89 12.00 7.58
N GLN A 584 -7.82 11.99 6.78
CA GLN A 584 -6.91 13.13 6.65
C GLN A 584 -7.60 14.36 6.05
N LEU A 585 -8.41 14.17 5.01
CA LEU A 585 -9.22 15.23 4.40
C LEU A 585 -10.19 15.81 5.42
N ARG A 586 -10.93 14.97 6.15
CA ARG A 586 -11.80 15.39 7.25
C ARG A 586 -11.04 16.22 8.28
N GLY A 587 -9.81 15.83 8.63
CA GLY A 587 -8.95 16.55 9.58
C GLY A 587 -8.46 17.94 9.12
N ARG A 588 -8.70 18.34 7.87
CA ARG A 588 -8.34 19.67 7.35
C ARG A 588 -9.26 20.78 7.86
N VAL A 589 -10.46 20.43 8.32
CA VAL A 589 -11.41 21.35 8.96
C VAL A 589 -11.49 21.11 10.47
N GLY A 590 -12.17 21.98 11.22
CA GLY A 590 -12.29 21.84 12.67
C GLY A 590 -11.04 22.26 13.43
N ARG A 591 -10.42 23.37 12.99
CA ARG A 591 -9.27 24.00 13.66
C ARG A 591 -9.64 25.24 14.48
N SER A 592 -10.88 25.72 14.38
CA SER A 592 -11.46 26.75 15.24
C SER A 592 -12.38 26.13 16.30
N ASP A 593 -12.83 26.97 17.23
CA ASP A 593 -13.90 26.73 18.20
C ASP A 593 -15.29 26.57 17.56
N LYS A 594 -15.40 26.80 16.25
CA LYS A 594 -16.64 26.63 15.48
C LYS A 594 -16.90 25.16 15.12
N GLN A 595 -18.17 24.77 15.16
CA GLN A 595 -18.60 23.46 14.69
C GLN A 595 -18.26 23.29 13.20
N SER A 596 -17.55 22.21 12.88
CA SER A 596 -17.15 21.89 11.50
C SER A 596 -17.90 20.68 10.95
N TYR A 597 -17.99 20.60 9.63
CA TYR A 597 -18.82 19.65 8.89
C TYR A 597 -18.05 18.99 7.75
N CYS A 598 -18.24 17.68 7.59
CA CYS A 598 -17.66 16.88 6.51
C CYS A 598 -18.78 16.20 5.72
N LEU A 599 -18.93 16.54 4.45
CA LEU A 599 -19.94 16.00 3.57
C LEU A 599 -19.29 15.04 2.56
N LEU A 600 -19.77 13.80 2.50
CA LEU A 600 -19.21 12.74 1.64
C LEU A 600 -20.19 12.48 0.50
N PHE A 601 -19.87 12.96 -0.69
CA PHE A 601 -20.72 12.79 -1.86
C PHE A 601 -20.37 11.48 -2.55
N SER A 602 -21.35 10.62 -2.76
CA SER A 602 -21.19 9.34 -3.44
C SER A 602 -21.84 9.40 -4.81
N GLU A 603 -21.18 8.90 -5.86
CA GLU A 603 -21.79 8.66 -7.18
C GLU A 603 -22.44 7.27 -7.23
N SER A 604 -21.89 6.32 -6.48
CA SER A 604 -22.42 4.96 -6.39
C SER A 604 -23.62 4.84 -5.44
N ALA A 605 -24.59 4.02 -5.85
CA ALA A 605 -25.72 3.58 -5.03
C ALA A 605 -25.50 2.20 -4.36
N SER A 606 -24.29 1.61 -4.48
CA SER A 606 -24.01 0.28 -3.93
C SER A 606 -24.11 0.24 -2.40
N VAL A 607 -24.81 -0.76 -1.87
CA VAL A 607 -25.02 -0.95 -0.42
C VAL A 607 -23.69 -1.15 0.32
N LYS A 608 -22.72 -1.88 -0.27
CA LYS A 608 -21.38 -2.09 0.32
C LYS A 608 -20.63 -0.77 0.48
N ILE A 609 -20.70 0.10 -0.53
CA ILE A 609 -20.04 1.41 -0.53
C ILE A 609 -20.70 2.36 0.47
N LEU A 610 -22.04 2.42 0.51
CA LEU A 610 -22.76 3.27 1.44
C LEU A 610 -22.56 2.83 2.90
N ASN A 611 -22.52 1.52 3.17
CA ASN A 611 -22.21 1.01 4.51
C ASN A 611 -20.78 1.36 4.93
N ARG A 612 -19.82 1.29 4.01
CA ARG A 612 -18.43 1.75 4.22
C ARG A 612 -18.39 3.24 4.61
N LEU A 613 -19.06 4.13 3.86
CA LEU A 613 -19.11 5.56 4.18
C LEU A 613 -19.88 5.88 5.47
N ARG A 614 -20.94 5.12 5.80
CA ARG A 614 -21.65 5.23 7.08
C ARG A 614 -20.80 4.81 8.28
N LEU A 615 -19.94 3.81 8.11
CA LEU A 615 -19.01 3.41 9.16
C LEU A 615 -17.96 4.51 9.43
N PHE A 616 -17.47 5.15 8.36
CA PHE A 616 -16.60 6.32 8.46
C PHE A 616 -17.26 7.49 9.20
N SER A 617 -18.54 7.77 8.90
CA SER A 617 -19.24 8.89 9.53
C SER A 617 -19.44 8.71 11.04
N LYS A 618 -19.49 7.46 11.52
CA LYS A 618 -19.63 7.13 12.96
C LYS A 618 -18.30 7.08 13.72
N THR A 619 -17.19 6.86 13.01
CA THR A 619 -15.90 6.59 13.65
C THR A 619 -14.98 7.82 13.54
N HIS A 620 -14.55 8.33 14.69
CA HIS A 620 -13.61 9.45 14.74
C HIS A 620 -12.15 9.03 14.90
N ASP A 621 -11.89 7.78 15.27
CA ASP A 621 -10.54 7.21 15.42
C ASP A 621 -9.93 6.85 14.05
N GLY A 622 -8.87 7.54 13.69
CA GLY A 622 -8.14 7.31 12.44
C GLY A 622 -7.45 5.96 12.36
N PHE A 623 -6.96 5.42 13.49
CA PHE A 623 -6.26 4.13 13.52
C PHE A 623 -7.25 2.98 13.29
N ALA A 624 -8.41 3.03 13.95
CA ALA A 624 -9.48 2.06 13.72
C ALA A 624 -9.98 2.08 12.27
N LEU A 625 -10.09 3.27 11.66
CA LEU A 625 -10.45 3.43 10.25
C LEU A 625 -9.40 2.84 9.31
N ALA A 626 -8.11 3.04 9.60
CA ALA A 626 -7.02 2.50 8.80
C ALA A 626 -6.96 0.96 8.86
N GLU A 627 -7.16 0.36 10.05
CA GLU A 627 -7.27 -1.10 10.18
C GLU A 627 -8.49 -1.66 9.45
N PHE A 628 -9.63 -0.97 9.51
CA PHE A 628 -10.83 -1.38 8.78
C PHE A 628 -10.63 -1.31 7.26
N ASP A 629 -9.97 -0.28 6.73
CA ASP A 629 -9.67 -0.18 5.30
C ASP A 629 -8.76 -1.31 4.84
N LEU A 630 -7.70 -1.60 5.61
CA LEU A 630 -6.76 -2.69 5.33
C LEU A 630 -7.45 -4.05 5.28
N LYS A 631 -8.42 -4.30 6.18
CA LYS A 631 -9.21 -5.54 6.19
C LYS A 631 -10.14 -5.67 4.99
N ASN A 632 -10.77 -4.59 4.54
CA ASN A 632 -11.82 -4.65 3.52
C ASN A 632 -11.34 -4.46 2.08
N ARG A 633 -10.24 -3.71 1.87
CA ARG A 633 -9.64 -3.52 0.54
C ARG A 633 -8.51 -4.51 0.25
N GLY A 634 -8.04 -5.23 1.28
CA GLY A 634 -6.81 -6.00 1.21
C GLY A 634 -5.58 -5.08 1.13
N GLY A 635 -4.42 -5.70 0.86
CA GLY A 635 -3.11 -5.03 0.79
C GLY A 635 -2.83 -4.14 -0.43
N GLY A 636 -3.80 -3.91 -1.31
CA GLY A 636 -3.58 -3.08 -2.50
C GLY A 636 -3.17 -1.66 -2.10
N ASN A 637 -2.28 -1.03 -2.89
CA ASN A 637 -1.76 0.34 -2.75
C ASN A 637 -2.06 1.01 -1.40
N ILE A 638 -1.52 0.48 -0.29
CA ILE A 638 -1.74 1.01 1.07
C ILE A 638 -1.39 2.51 1.15
N PHE A 639 -0.60 3.01 0.19
CA PHE A 639 -0.16 4.40 0.11
C PHE A 639 -0.30 5.09 -1.26
N GLY A 640 -1.03 4.52 -2.23
CA GLY A 640 -1.19 5.13 -3.56
C GLY A 640 0.11 5.13 -4.40
N THR A 641 -0.04 5.18 -5.73
CA THR A 641 1.00 5.15 -6.78
C THR A 641 2.26 4.33 -6.49
N GLN A 642 2.29 3.12 -7.08
CA GLN A 642 3.44 2.21 -7.23
C GLN A 642 4.69 2.70 -6.49
N GLN A 643 4.79 2.34 -5.21
CA GLN A 643 5.97 2.66 -4.44
C GLN A 643 7.11 1.75 -4.92
N HIS A 644 7.89 2.25 -5.90
CA HIS A 644 9.17 1.70 -6.30
C HIS A 644 10.07 1.62 -5.05
N GLY A 645 10.15 0.45 -4.42
CA GLY A 645 11.03 0.24 -3.27
C GLY A 645 10.51 -0.71 -2.19
N MET A 646 9.23 -1.07 -2.13
CA MET A 646 8.78 -2.12 -1.21
C MET A 646 8.17 -3.25 -2.02
N SER A 647 8.75 -4.46 -1.93
CA SER A 647 8.17 -5.63 -2.55
C SER A 647 6.78 -5.85 -1.96
N THR A 648 5.75 -5.68 -2.78
CA THR A 648 4.44 -6.24 -2.48
C THR A 648 4.63 -7.72 -2.18
N PHE A 649 4.20 -8.16 -1.00
CA PHE A 649 4.11 -9.58 -0.68
C PHE A 649 3.41 -10.31 -1.81
N LYS A 650 4.01 -11.41 -2.28
CA LYS A 650 3.47 -12.16 -3.42
C LYS A 650 2.37 -13.11 -2.96
N VAL A 651 2.45 -13.62 -1.73
CA VAL A 651 1.46 -14.55 -1.14
C VAL A 651 0.86 -13.99 0.14
N ALA A 652 1.67 -13.38 1.01
CA ALA A 652 1.21 -12.83 2.28
C ALA A 652 0.20 -11.69 2.08
N GLN A 653 -0.80 -11.67 2.96
CA GLN A 653 -1.83 -10.65 2.97
C GLN A 653 -1.84 -9.92 4.30
N TRP A 654 -1.95 -8.60 4.25
CA TRP A 654 -2.01 -7.73 5.42
C TRP A 654 -3.21 -7.99 6.36
N THR A 655 -4.22 -8.68 5.84
CA THR A 655 -5.40 -9.11 6.58
C THR A 655 -5.10 -10.27 7.53
N ASP A 656 -4.02 -11.02 7.32
CA ASP A 656 -3.62 -12.16 8.15
C ASP A 656 -2.85 -11.70 9.40
N THR A 657 -3.58 -11.10 10.34
CA THR A 657 -3.00 -10.53 11.56
C THR A 657 -2.38 -11.57 12.49
N ASP A 658 -2.84 -12.82 12.41
CA ASP A 658 -2.33 -13.90 13.24
C ASP A 658 -0.99 -14.41 12.72
N MET A 659 -0.83 -14.52 11.39
CA MET A 659 0.47 -14.84 10.77
C MET A 659 1.52 -13.77 11.08
N ILE A 660 1.14 -12.48 11.03
CA ILE A 660 2.03 -11.36 11.37
C ILE A 660 2.56 -11.48 12.80
N LYS A 661 1.70 -11.82 13.77
CA LYS A 661 2.12 -12.03 15.18
C LYS A 661 3.02 -13.25 15.34
N LYS A 662 2.70 -14.36 14.68
CA LYS A 662 3.49 -15.60 14.74
C LYS A 662 4.91 -15.38 14.19
N THR A 663 5.01 -14.72 13.05
CA THR A 663 6.29 -14.37 12.43
C THR A 663 7.10 -13.39 13.26
N GLN A 664 6.43 -12.46 13.97
CA GLN A 664 7.11 -11.50 14.84
C GLN A 664 7.83 -12.22 15.97
N ILE A 665 7.12 -13.10 16.67
CA ILE A 665 7.70 -13.94 17.73
C ILE A 665 8.87 -14.76 17.18
N ALA A 666 8.73 -15.34 15.99
CA ALA A 666 9.78 -16.12 15.37
C ALA A 666 11.03 -15.28 15.06
N ALA A 667 10.87 -14.06 14.54
CA ALA A 667 11.97 -13.16 14.19
C ALA A 667 12.69 -12.62 15.43
N GLU A 668 11.96 -12.24 16.47
CA GLU A 668 12.52 -11.82 17.77
C GLU A 668 13.32 -12.96 18.41
N GLU A 669 12.76 -14.17 18.47
CA GLU A 669 13.46 -15.35 19.00
C GLU A 669 14.71 -15.70 18.19
N PHE A 670 14.66 -15.53 16.87
CA PHE A 670 15.80 -15.80 16.00
C PHE A 670 16.97 -14.87 16.33
N ILE A 671 16.74 -13.57 16.46
CA ILE A 671 17.77 -12.57 16.81
C ILE A 671 18.32 -12.78 18.21
N HIS A 672 17.48 -13.14 19.18
CA HIS A 672 17.97 -13.43 20.54
C HIS A 672 18.92 -14.63 20.59
N LYS A 673 18.73 -15.62 19.71
CA LYS A 673 19.56 -16.83 19.67
C LYS A 673 20.76 -16.72 18.74
N HIS A 674 20.67 -15.91 17.68
CA HIS A 674 21.71 -15.80 16.65
C HIS A 674 22.19 -14.36 16.56
N SER A 675 23.44 -14.13 16.96
CA SER A 675 24.09 -12.81 16.89
C SER A 675 24.58 -12.46 15.47
N SER A 676 24.68 -13.44 14.57
CA SER A 676 25.07 -13.27 13.17
C SER A 676 24.27 -14.18 12.23
N LEU A 677 24.16 -13.78 10.97
CA LEU A 677 23.54 -14.58 9.90
C LEU A 677 24.53 -15.53 9.21
N ASP A 678 25.78 -15.59 9.64
CA ASP A 678 26.83 -16.31 8.91
C ASP A 678 26.61 -17.83 8.92
N SER A 679 25.88 -18.35 9.92
CA SER A 679 25.42 -19.74 9.96
C SER A 679 24.21 -20.03 9.04
N HIS A 680 23.63 -19.01 8.40
CA HIS A 680 22.43 -19.12 7.56
C HIS A 680 22.58 -18.35 6.23
N PRO A 681 23.46 -18.81 5.31
CA PRO A 681 23.77 -18.10 4.08
C PRO A 681 22.58 -17.92 3.13
N GLU A 682 21.67 -18.91 3.05
CA GLU A 682 20.50 -18.80 2.18
C GLU A 682 19.45 -17.83 2.75
N LEU A 683 19.31 -17.76 4.09
CA LEU A 683 18.46 -16.76 4.73
C LEU A 683 19.03 -15.35 4.52
N LYS A 684 20.34 -15.17 4.65
CA LYS A 684 21.02 -13.90 4.36
C LYS A 684 20.73 -13.41 2.93
N ARG A 685 20.85 -14.30 1.94
CA ARG A 685 20.52 -14.00 0.54
C ARG A 685 19.06 -13.56 0.37
N GLN A 686 18.12 -14.26 0.99
CA GLN A 686 16.70 -13.89 0.93
C GLN A 686 16.46 -12.53 1.58
N LEU A 687 17.13 -12.24 2.71
CA LEU A 687 17.03 -10.94 3.39
C LEU A 687 17.62 -9.79 2.57
N ASP A 688 18.66 -10.02 1.77
CA ASP A 688 19.26 -8.97 0.93
C ASP A 688 18.25 -8.40 -0.08
N ILE A 689 17.30 -9.22 -0.57
CA ILE A 689 16.19 -8.77 -1.43
C ILE A 689 15.32 -7.73 -0.72
N TYR A 690 15.11 -7.89 0.60
CA TYR A 690 14.35 -6.97 1.43
C TYR A 690 15.18 -5.77 1.89
N ARG A 691 16.49 -5.95 2.14
CA ARG A 691 17.42 -4.90 2.61
C ARG A 691 17.83 -3.91 1.53
N ILE A 692 18.21 -4.36 0.34
CA ILE A 692 18.67 -3.49 -0.76
C ILE A 692 17.59 -2.47 -1.15
N LYS A 693 16.33 -2.88 -1.05
CA LYS A 693 15.17 -2.05 -1.35
C LYS A 693 14.76 -1.07 -0.23
N ALA A 694 15.23 -1.28 1.00
CA ALA A 694 15.05 -0.35 2.12
C ALA A 694 16.10 0.79 2.15
N ILE A 695 17.24 0.61 1.48
CA ILE A 695 18.41 1.50 1.60
C ILE A 695 18.62 2.36 0.35
N ALA A 696 18.27 1.90 -0.86
CA ALA A 696 18.54 2.63 -2.10
C ALA A 696 17.25 3.21 -2.72
N PRO A 697 17.09 4.55 -2.76
CA PRO A 697 16.22 5.18 -3.73
C PRO A 697 16.96 5.18 -5.07
N ASN A 698 16.55 4.32 -6.01
CA ASN A 698 16.75 4.66 -7.42
C ASN A 698 15.63 5.59 -7.86
#